data_AF-A9F2N9-F1
#
_entry.id   AF-A9F2N9-F1
#
_cell.length_a   1.000
_cell.length_b   1.000
_cell.length_c   1.000
_cell.angle_alpha   90.00
_cell.angle_beta   90.00
_cell.angle_gamma   90.00
#
_symmetry.space_group_name_H-M   'P 1'
#
loop_
_entity.id
_entity.type
_entity.pdbx_description
1 polymer ?
#
loop_
_entity_poly.entity_id
_entity_poly.type
_entity_poly.pdbx_seq_one_letter_code
_entity_poly.pdbx_strand_id
1 'polypeptide(L)'
;MAGPSTKWMGALSRSGSRSAWAPRALLLVTLLTASALIAGSCRGGNNAGEPPQPGTDWPDAGPGTGDPCVDGEEVECHVTVGEHEGVLTCLDGIRRCENGRYGSCDGTMTMRRSPFGSAPRGSGESGYPRPLANSDASDGGLCATNPCDPTCQSFEETPDGGPISLAGTGPTYTWAVGDINELPEAIARQGTHQPCTTSEDCQFDQYCDNPARGACVHDPCGTGVSLLENCSGCAKKVCDANPNCCTYTTVPADCGHDACVNTPGVASNMTTTCGDACVETICANHPRCCDIKCATTMECTAIIGPYSNCVYPGRCTTPTAGPSAGICPTGTVLDGTGRCNGTWSPTCAGYVATECGGKTCSATVPRWDASCVALAGSLCGSACDTDPGCAHDKCYTGERLVASCNPCVQSICATLEGASCCSPTGEWTQSCVDLVESVCGETCPQKGLCKSYMPNETDSTCALPDLTIGVPCGGTVPVCNRGTTAAPAGINIHRYPAGANQLPSSAPNRILNACSPSGGTLACTTTQPIAPGECISVAGCTGVTDGMELVVNPPGAGQIAECRCGNNGSIYQSAMCESPACIATASVSLVRPVTLFVALDRSNSMRETLSGTDISALRWDPARNALRAFFQDPASAGLGVAFRFWPHDNPGNCNSSSSCGVAFGDGCRNALIPFDGTAARRLTEDPAPWDQQENALVNALFPGPGTSGDTPMYPALHGATTWAINYKNAHPEEEVAVVLVTDGIPSDCDTVPNHIAALARNAFANHGVRVHAVGFGSSNAEIINLIADQGGGQAFNLNAGTTLQGNLLNALVSIRGEALPCDVTVPTAGVSDPASVSVVYETAAGVETTLTPRAGIGSCGTGWYFEPGNTNVKLCPQTCSDIRENPGGKVRAIVPCVTTSVTSITTNWEQYRGVCPPGTKTQWGYLRYRTTTPGDSSVEFFVRAADDPADLASATVRTAATAHATPTDTRICDETSAPPCAVDLFDVLQELPDARTEYLEVRMRLNPTSSGGGGVQVQDWEITYSCPDTE
;
A
#
# COMPACT_ATOMS: atom_id res chain seq x y z
N MET A 1 -22.11 -31.99 34.95
CA MET A 1 -20.91 -32.52 35.65
C MET A 1 -20.06 -33.26 34.60
N ALA A 2 -18.80 -33.62 34.90
CA ALA A 2 -17.80 -34.20 33.96
C ALA A 2 -18.36 -35.33 33.07
N GLY A 3 -17.88 -35.57 31.83
CA GLY A 3 -16.48 -35.58 31.34
C GLY A 3 -15.92 -37.02 31.44
N PRO A 4 -15.08 -37.56 30.52
CA PRO A 4 -14.05 -36.93 29.67
C PRO A 4 -14.39 -36.99 28.14
N SER A 5 -13.62 -36.49 27.14
CA SER A 5 -12.17 -36.52 26.80
C SER A 5 -11.65 -37.93 26.40
N THR A 6 -10.82 -38.16 25.36
CA THR A 6 -10.19 -37.33 24.29
C THR A 6 -9.66 -38.21 23.12
N LYS A 7 -9.17 -37.58 22.02
CA LYS A 7 -8.09 -38.01 21.07
C LYS A 7 -8.40 -38.64 19.68
N TRP A 8 -8.14 -37.83 18.64
CA TRP A 8 -7.26 -38.05 17.46
C TRP A 8 -7.51 -39.11 16.35
N MET A 9 -7.37 -38.63 15.09
CA MET A 9 -7.04 -39.32 13.81
C MET A 9 -8.02 -40.40 13.26
N GLY A 10 -8.23 -40.54 11.94
CA GLY A 10 -7.83 -39.69 10.81
C GLY A 10 -7.88 -40.40 9.43
N ALA A 11 -8.02 -39.59 8.36
CA ALA A 11 -7.79 -39.90 6.93
C ALA A 11 -8.78 -40.84 6.17
N LEU A 12 -8.73 -40.69 4.82
CA LEU A 12 -9.37 -41.48 3.74
C LEU A 12 -10.92 -41.45 3.72
N SER A 13 -11.63 -40.91 2.71
CA SER A 13 -11.42 -40.81 1.25
C SER A 13 -11.36 -42.14 0.51
N ARG A 14 -12.50 -42.57 -0.09
CA ARG A 14 -12.60 -42.91 -1.53
C ARG A 14 -14.03 -43.19 -2.04
N SER A 15 -14.36 -42.54 -3.16
CA SER A 15 -15.20 -42.99 -4.30
C SER A 15 -16.41 -43.92 -4.08
N GLY A 16 -17.61 -43.40 -4.37
CA GLY A 16 -18.91 -44.09 -4.32
C GLY A 16 -19.18 -45.15 -5.41
N SER A 17 -20.46 -45.53 -5.56
CA SER A 17 -21.09 -45.74 -6.88
C SER A 17 -22.61 -46.04 -6.79
N ARG A 18 -23.33 -45.65 -7.85
CA ARG A 18 -24.53 -46.29 -8.46
C ARG A 18 -25.59 -46.91 -7.50
N SER A 19 -26.74 -46.24 -7.24
CA SER A 19 -27.92 -46.00 -8.12
C SER A 19 -28.86 -47.20 -8.33
N ALA A 20 -30.09 -47.16 -7.78
CA ALA A 20 -31.30 -47.75 -8.41
C ALA A 20 -32.65 -47.40 -7.71
N TRP A 21 -33.57 -46.78 -8.47
CA TRP A 21 -35.04 -47.04 -8.54
C TRP A 21 -35.97 -46.68 -7.34
N ALA A 22 -37.25 -46.46 -7.65
CA ALA A 22 -38.38 -46.07 -6.78
C ALA A 22 -39.64 -46.89 -7.19
N PRO A 23 -40.94 -46.50 -6.99
CA PRO A 23 -41.61 -45.54 -6.08
C PRO A 23 -42.94 -46.08 -5.43
N ARG A 24 -43.70 -45.23 -4.69
CA ARG A 24 -45.20 -45.05 -4.65
C ARG A 24 -45.96 -45.08 -3.28
N ALA A 25 -47.07 -44.30 -3.26
CA ALA A 25 -48.37 -44.52 -2.55
C ALA A 25 -48.50 -44.17 -1.03
N LEU A 26 -49.62 -43.64 -0.48
CA LEU A 26 -50.85 -42.94 -1.00
C LEU A 26 -51.72 -42.36 0.19
N LEU A 27 -52.96 -41.88 -0.08
CA LEU A 27 -54.13 -41.54 0.84
C LEU A 27 -54.09 -40.21 1.64
N LEU A 28 -55.19 -39.51 2.05
CA LEU A 28 -56.64 -39.37 1.67
C LEU A 28 -57.24 -38.12 2.45
N VAL A 29 -58.38 -37.45 2.12
CA VAL A 29 -59.79 -37.65 2.65
C VAL A 29 -60.79 -36.52 2.16
N THR A 30 -62.07 -36.88 1.98
CA THR A 30 -63.37 -36.21 1.56
C THR A 30 -63.87 -34.90 2.24
N LEU A 31 -64.92 -34.09 1.88
CA LEU A 31 -65.94 -33.82 0.78
C LEU A 31 -66.82 -32.54 1.20
N LEU A 32 -68.05 -32.07 0.80
CA LEU A 32 -69.23 -32.40 -0.10
C LEU A 32 -70.28 -31.21 -0.23
N THR A 33 -70.86 -30.86 -1.43
CA THR A 33 -72.20 -30.20 -1.75
C THR A 33 -72.68 -28.82 -1.15
N ALA A 34 -73.69 -28.04 -1.63
CA ALA A 34 -74.44 -27.71 -2.91
C ALA A 34 -75.62 -26.68 -2.55
N SER A 35 -76.64 -26.18 -3.31
CA SER A 35 -77.35 -26.41 -4.62
C SER A 35 -78.30 -25.22 -5.06
N ALA A 36 -78.79 -25.19 -6.33
CA ALA A 36 -80.12 -24.69 -6.87
C ALA A 36 -80.45 -23.15 -7.01
N LEU A 37 -80.79 -22.54 -8.20
CA LEU A 37 -82.04 -22.47 -9.05
C LEU A 37 -83.15 -21.43 -8.58
N ILE A 38 -83.97 -20.67 -9.37
CA ILE A 38 -84.28 -20.51 -10.83
C ILE A 38 -85.08 -19.19 -11.20
N ALA A 39 -85.11 -18.74 -12.48
CA ALA A 39 -86.04 -17.77 -13.19
C ALA A 39 -86.22 -16.29 -12.69
N GLY A 40 -86.67 -15.27 -13.47
CA GLY A 40 -86.90 -15.09 -14.94
C GLY A 40 -87.79 -13.86 -15.37
N SER A 41 -87.46 -13.21 -16.51
CA SER A 41 -88.28 -12.28 -17.39
C SER A 41 -88.20 -10.72 -17.34
N CYS A 42 -87.87 -10.14 -18.52
CA CYS A 42 -88.41 -8.94 -19.24
C CYS A 42 -88.44 -7.47 -18.70
N ARG A 43 -87.53 -6.65 -19.26
CA ARG A 43 -87.64 -5.23 -19.76
C ARG A 43 -88.32 -4.11 -18.93
N GLY A 44 -87.50 -3.15 -18.48
CA GLY A 44 -87.50 -1.77 -19.01
C GLY A 44 -87.95 -0.61 -18.09
N GLY A 45 -87.10 0.43 -17.95
CA GLY A 45 -87.51 1.76 -17.43
C GLY A 45 -86.50 2.45 -16.50
N ASN A 46 -85.96 3.57 -16.94
CA ASN A 46 -84.99 4.46 -16.28
C ASN A 46 -85.23 4.77 -14.79
N ASN A 47 -84.19 4.71 -13.96
CA ASN A 47 -83.70 5.85 -13.15
C ASN A 47 -82.32 5.56 -12.51
N ALA A 48 -81.65 6.59 -11.99
CA ALA A 48 -80.23 6.54 -11.61
C ALA A 48 -79.97 6.09 -10.15
N GLY A 49 -78.80 5.48 -9.91
CA GLY A 49 -78.28 5.19 -8.57
C GLY A 49 -77.28 4.03 -8.49
N GLU A 50 -75.99 4.33 -8.62
CA GLU A 50 -74.79 3.56 -8.18
C GLU A 50 -74.43 2.20 -8.88
N PRO A 51 -73.11 1.84 -8.99
CA PRO A 51 -72.56 0.64 -9.65
C PRO A 51 -72.27 -0.54 -8.65
N PRO A 52 -71.72 -1.75 -9.01
CA PRO A 52 -71.00 -2.14 -10.26
C PRO A 52 -71.27 -3.56 -10.86
N GLN A 53 -70.59 -3.82 -12.00
CA GLN A 53 -70.04 -5.03 -12.71
C GLN A 53 -70.13 -6.49 -12.15
N PRO A 54 -69.66 -7.58 -12.85
CA PRO A 54 -69.23 -7.81 -14.27
C PRO A 54 -69.78 -9.12 -14.95
N GLY A 55 -69.33 -9.48 -16.18
CA GLY A 55 -69.10 -10.92 -16.57
C GLY A 55 -69.42 -11.40 -18.01
N THR A 56 -68.53 -12.27 -18.57
CA THR A 56 -68.68 -13.22 -19.72
C THR A 56 -68.78 -12.69 -21.18
N ASP A 57 -68.25 -13.32 -22.26
CA ASP A 57 -67.23 -14.41 -22.46
C ASP A 57 -66.85 -14.56 -23.98
N TRP A 58 -65.72 -15.23 -24.29
CA TRP A 58 -65.31 -16.02 -25.51
C TRP A 58 -63.84 -15.75 -25.99
N PRO A 59 -63.09 -16.72 -26.58
CA PRO A 59 -63.16 -18.20 -26.52
C PRO A 59 -61.79 -18.94 -26.31
N ASP A 60 -61.81 -20.27 -26.31
CA ASP A 60 -60.72 -21.20 -25.89
C ASP A 60 -59.48 -21.36 -26.80
N ALA A 61 -58.39 -21.87 -26.20
CA ALA A 61 -57.16 -22.37 -26.84
C ALA A 61 -57.05 -23.93 -26.81
N GLY A 62 -56.13 -24.50 -27.61
CA GLY A 62 -55.96 -25.95 -27.79
C GLY A 62 -55.02 -26.66 -26.79
N PRO A 63 -55.07 -28.00 -26.65
CA PRO A 63 -54.34 -28.73 -25.60
C PRO A 63 -53.00 -29.34 -26.06
N GLY A 64 -51.86 -28.82 -25.57
CA GLY A 64 -50.55 -29.50 -25.65
C GLY A 64 -49.35 -28.62 -25.26
N THR A 65 -48.40 -29.19 -24.52
CA THR A 65 -47.07 -28.63 -24.17
C THR A 65 -47.04 -27.25 -23.48
N GLY A 66 -47.70 -27.14 -22.32
CA GLY A 66 -47.29 -26.21 -21.26
C GLY A 66 -46.49 -26.96 -20.19
N ASP A 67 -45.51 -26.30 -19.56
CA ASP A 67 -44.62 -26.90 -18.56
C ASP A 67 -45.30 -27.15 -17.20
N PRO A 68 -44.80 -28.12 -16.40
CA PRO A 68 -45.36 -28.45 -15.09
C PRO A 68 -44.95 -27.44 -14.02
N CYS A 69 -45.93 -26.88 -13.33
CA CYS A 69 -45.77 -25.85 -12.30
C CYS A 69 -46.29 -26.32 -10.93
N VAL A 70 -46.05 -25.51 -9.88
CA VAL A 70 -46.49 -25.74 -8.51
C VAL A 70 -47.81 -25.00 -8.24
N ASP A 71 -48.79 -25.64 -7.59
CA ASP A 71 -50.08 -25.00 -7.31
C ASP A 71 -49.91 -23.71 -6.48
N GLY A 72 -50.46 -22.60 -7.01
CA GLY A 72 -50.27 -21.24 -6.47
C GLY A 72 -49.08 -20.47 -7.05
N GLU A 73 -48.29 -21.05 -7.95
CA GLU A 73 -47.27 -20.36 -8.75
C GLU A 73 -47.95 -19.44 -9.78
N GLU A 74 -47.38 -18.26 -10.00
CA GLU A 74 -47.93 -17.20 -10.87
C GLU A 74 -46.85 -16.75 -11.86
N VAL A 75 -47.15 -16.76 -13.16
CA VAL A 75 -46.21 -16.34 -14.23
C VAL A 75 -46.86 -15.30 -15.12
N GLU A 76 -46.16 -14.21 -15.41
CA GLU A 76 -46.62 -13.13 -16.28
C GLU A 76 -46.78 -13.61 -17.73
N CYS A 77 -47.81 -13.12 -18.41
CA CYS A 77 -48.20 -13.55 -19.76
C CYS A 77 -48.69 -12.39 -20.62
N HIS A 78 -48.30 -12.42 -21.89
CA HIS A 78 -48.61 -11.38 -22.87
C HIS A 78 -49.12 -11.99 -24.18
N VAL A 79 -50.39 -11.75 -24.53
CA VAL A 79 -51.07 -12.37 -25.69
C VAL A 79 -51.59 -11.31 -26.66
N THR A 80 -51.33 -11.45 -27.96
CA THR A 80 -51.89 -10.53 -28.98
C THR A 80 -53.33 -10.89 -29.32
N VAL A 81 -54.31 -10.22 -28.71
CA VAL A 81 -55.76 -10.43 -28.92
C VAL A 81 -56.26 -9.82 -30.23
N GLY A 82 -55.64 -8.73 -30.69
CA GLY A 82 -56.07 -8.00 -31.88
C GLY A 82 -55.03 -7.03 -32.43
N GLU A 83 -55.25 -6.54 -33.64
CA GLU A 83 -54.59 -5.34 -34.15
C GLU A 83 -55.56 -4.54 -35.02
N HIS A 84 -55.54 -3.21 -34.91
CA HIS A 84 -56.19 -2.31 -35.86
C HIS A 84 -55.33 -1.06 -36.10
N GLU A 85 -54.94 -0.83 -37.35
CA GLU A 85 -54.17 0.34 -37.81
C GLU A 85 -52.94 0.67 -36.94
N GLY A 86 -52.12 -0.34 -36.65
CA GLY A 86 -50.88 -0.17 -35.89
C GLY A 86 -51.10 -0.04 -34.39
N VAL A 87 -52.29 -0.33 -33.88
CA VAL A 87 -52.58 -0.52 -32.45
C VAL A 87 -52.90 -1.99 -32.19
N LEU A 88 -52.01 -2.66 -31.47
CA LEU A 88 -52.20 -4.01 -30.95
C LEU A 88 -53.10 -3.95 -29.71
N THR A 89 -54.15 -4.77 -29.68
CA THR A 89 -54.84 -5.11 -28.43
C THR A 89 -54.12 -6.33 -27.84
N CYS A 90 -53.46 -6.16 -26.70
CA CYS A 90 -52.81 -7.24 -25.97
C CYS A 90 -53.68 -7.64 -24.76
N LEU A 91 -53.50 -8.85 -24.25
CA LEU A 91 -53.96 -9.27 -22.93
C LEU A 91 -52.71 -9.45 -22.08
N ASP A 92 -52.56 -8.58 -21.09
CA ASP A 92 -51.40 -8.52 -20.21
C ASP A 92 -51.85 -8.93 -18.80
N GLY A 93 -51.25 -9.99 -18.26
CA GLY A 93 -51.77 -10.63 -17.07
C GLY A 93 -50.83 -11.65 -16.46
N ILE A 94 -51.42 -12.53 -15.64
CA ILE A 94 -50.74 -13.65 -15.00
C ILE A 94 -51.50 -14.95 -15.25
N ARG A 95 -50.75 -16.04 -15.39
CA ARG A 95 -51.28 -17.40 -15.39
C ARG A 95 -51.08 -17.97 -14.00
N ARG A 96 -52.16 -18.33 -13.32
CA ARG A 96 -52.11 -19.05 -12.05
C ARG A 96 -51.99 -20.54 -12.30
N CYS A 97 -51.12 -21.22 -11.58
CA CYS A 97 -50.99 -22.67 -11.62
C CYS A 97 -52.02 -23.32 -10.69
N GLU A 98 -52.87 -24.20 -11.24
CA GLU A 98 -53.81 -25.01 -10.48
C GLU A 98 -53.80 -26.48 -10.96
N ASN A 99 -53.79 -27.42 -10.03
CA ASN A 99 -53.68 -28.87 -10.31
C ASN A 99 -52.44 -29.25 -11.16
N GLY A 100 -51.34 -28.52 -10.99
CA GLY A 100 -50.04 -28.71 -11.63
C GLY A 100 -49.92 -28.14 -13.05
N ARG A 101 -50.81 -27.21 -13.44
CA ARG A 101 -50.82 -26.56 -14.76
C ARG A 101 -51.25 -25.10 -14.69
N TYR A 102 -50.62 -24.25 -15.51
CA TYR A 102 -51.06 -22.88 -15.73
C TYR A 102 -52.42 -22.84 -16.44
N GLY A 103 -53.34 -22.02 -15.92
CA GLY A 103 -54.62 -21.73 -16.55
C GLY A 103 -54.50 -20.84 -17.79
N SER A 104 -55.63 -20.27 -18.21
CA SER A 104 -55.64 -19.15 -19.18
C SER A 104 -54.82 -17.97 -18.64
N CYS A 105 -54.34 -17.11 -19.54
CA CYS A 105 -53.81 -15.81 -19.14
C CYS A 105 -54.97 -14.96 -18.60
N ASP A 106 -54.95 -14.60 -17.32
CA ASP A 106 -55.99 -13.80 -16.67
C ASP A 106 -55.39 -12.43 -16.31
N GLY A 107 -56.04 -11.36 -16.76
CA GLY A 107 -55.39 -10.05 -16.88
C GLY A 107 -56.24 -9.00 -17.57
N THR A 108 -55.62 -7.86 -17.85
CA THR A 108 -56.30 -6.71 -18.46
C THR A 108 -55.98 -6.62 -19.94
N MET A 109 -57.00 -6.31 -20.76
CA MET A 109 -56.76 -5.99 -22.16
C MET A 109 -56.15 -4.59 -22.26
N THR A 110 -54.91 -4.51 -22.73
CA THR A 110 -54.23 -3.25 -23.03
C THR A 110 -54.30 -2.95 -24.52
N MET A 111 -54.08 -1.70 -24.90
CA MET A 111 -53.90 -1.30 -26.28
C MET A 111 -52.61 -0.51 -26.41
N ARG A 112 -51.66 -1.03 -27.18
CA ARG A 112 -50.32 -0.47 -27.40
C ARG A 112 -50.07 -0.32 -28.89
N ARG A 113 -49.22 0.62 -29.32
CA ARG A 113 -48.84 0.69 -30.73
C ARG A 113 -47.94 -0.49 -31.10
N SER A 114 -48.11 -1.02 -32.31
CA SER A 114 -47.16 -1.92 -32.94
C SER A 114 -45.82 -1.17 -33.13
N PRO A 115 -44.69 -1.71 -32.67
CA PRO A 115 -43.36 -1.11 -32.92
C PRO A 115 -43.06 -0.95 -34.41
N PHE A 116 -43.70 -1.77 -35.25
CA PHE A 116 -43.54 -1.79 -36.70
C PHE A 116 -44.58 -0.93 -37.44
N GLY A 117 -45.37 -0.13 -36.71
CA GLY A 117 -46.43 0.71 -37.27
C GLY A 117 -47.63 -0.07 -37.79
N SER A 118 -48.43 0.60 -38.62
CA SER A 118 -49.67 0.04 -39.19
C SER A 118 -49.41 -0.79 -40.44
N ALA A 119 -49.84 -2.06 -40.42
CA ALA A 119 -49.71 -2.95 -41.57
C ALA A 119 -50.40 -2.35 -42.82
N PRO A 120 -49.68 -2.12 -43.95
CA PRO A 120 -50.25 -1.46 -45.12
C PRO A 120 -51.45 -2.22 -45.71
N ARG A 121 -52.51 -1.50 -46.09
CA ARG A 121 -53.73 -2.09 -46.70
C ARG A 121 -53.53 -2.55 -48.15
N GLY A 122 -52.69 -3.58 -48.33
CA GLY A 122 -52.85 -4.61 -49.36
C GLY A 122 -52.37 -4.31 -50.79
N SER A 123 -51.18 -4.79 -51.11
CA SER A 123 -51.07 -5.84 -52.14
C SER A 123 -50.02 -6.87 -51.69
N GLY A 124 -50.14 -8.13 -52.14
CA GLY A 124 -49.39 -9.26 -51.56
C GLY A 124 -48.01 -9.50 -52.19
N GLU A 125 -47.22 -10.33 -51.50
CA GLU A 125 -45.95 -10.95 -51.95
C GLU A 125 -44.81 -9.92 -52.20
N SER A 126 -43.72 -9.88 -51.42
CA SER A 126 -43.05 -10.98 -50.71
C SER A 126 -42.05 -10.51 -49.62
N GLY A 127 -42.12 -11.13 -48.43
CA GLY A 127 -41.14 -11.02 -47.31
C GLY A 127 -41.08 -9.67 -46.58
N TYR A 128 -41.13 -9.57 -45.25
CA TYR A 128 -41.37 -10.54 -44.15
C TYR A 128 -42.14 -9.80 -43.00
N PRO A 129 -42.62 -10.43 -41.91
CA PRO A 129 -44.06 -10.67 -41.81
C PRO A 129 -44.83 -9.85 -40.74
N ARG A 130 -46.04 -9.45 -41.13
CA ARG A 130 -47.31 -9.38 -40.37
C ARG A 130 -47.26 -9.51 -38.83
N PRO A 131 -47.91 -8.57 -38.12
CA PRO A 131 -48.88 -8.88 -37.08
C PRO A 131 -50.28 -9.07 -37.70
N LEU A 132 -51.10 -9.91 -37.06
CA LEU A 132 -52.55 -10.02 -37.22
C LEU A 132 -53.04 -11.02 -36.16
N ALA A 133 -53.78 -10.55 -35.16
CA ALA A 133 -54.49 -11.25 -34.07
C ALA A 133 -54.22 -12.76 -33.86
N ASN A 134 -53.87 -13.13 -32.61
CA ASN A 134 -53.51 -14.46 -32.09
C ASN A 134 -52.03 -14.83 -32.29
N SER A 135 -51.14 -14.07 -31.66
CA SER A 135 -49.85 -14.60 -31.20
C SER A 135 -50.10 -15.50 -29.98
N ASP A 136 -49.40 -16.63 -29.87
CA ASP A 136 -49.37 -17.42 -28.63
C ASP A 136 -48.74 -16.61 -27.48
N ALA A 137 -49.07 -16.97 -26.23
CA ALA A 137 -48.54 -16.30 -25.04
C ALA A 137 -47.03 -16.50 -24.90
N SER A 138 -46.29 -15.44 -24.53
CA SER A 138 -44.96 -15.64 -23.92
C SER A 138 -45.13 -16.01 -22.44
N ASP A 139 -44.73 -17.24 -22.09
CA ASP A 139 -44.79 -17.78 -20.71
C ASP A 139 -43.49 -17.45 -19.95
N GLY A 140 -43.20 -16.16 -19.75
CA GLY A 140 -42.15 -15.67 -18.84
C GLY A 140 -40.68 -15.97 -19.18
N GLY A 141 -40.35 -16.51 -20.36
CA GLY A 141 -38.95 -16.77 -20.74
C GLY A 141 -38.72 -17.11 -22.22
N LEU A 142 -37.57 -16.67 -22.75
CA LEU A 142 -37.08 -16.94 -24.12
C LEU A 142 -38.10 -16.62 -25.23
N CYS A 143 -38.57 -15.37 -25.27
CA CYS A 143 -39.52 -14.93 -26.29
C CYS A 143 -38.94 -14.99 -27.72
N ALA A 144 -39.60 -15.76 -28.60
CA ALA A 144 -39.68 -15.39 -30.01
C ALA A 144 -40.39 -14.03 -30.11
N THR A 145 -40.12 -13.25 -31.17
CA THR A 145 -40.52 -11.83 -31.30
C THR A 145 -42.03 -11.59 -31.16
N ASN A 146 -42.49 -11.43 -29.92
CA ASN A 146 -43.86 -11.14 -29.55
C ASN A 146 -44.00 -9.62 -29.35
N PRO A 147 -44.76 -8.89 -30.18
CA PRO A 147 -44.89 -7.44 -30.02
C PRO A 147 -45.76 -7.03 -28.81
N CYS A 148 -46.42 -7.99 -28.14
CA CYS A 148 -46.98 -7.80 -26.81
C CYS A 148 -45.98 -8.07 -25.66
N ASP A 149 -44.75 -8.51 -25.94
CA ASP A 149 -43.68 -8.69 -24.94
C ASP A 149 -42.62 -7.57 -25.07
N PRO A 150 -42.43 -6.71 -24.06
CA PRO A 150 -41.42 -5.66 -24.13
C PRO A 150 -39.96 -6.15 -24.15
N THR A 151 -39.70 -7.42 -23.79
CA THR A 151 -38.33 -7.88 -23.47
C THR A 151 -37.53 -8.45 -24.63
N CYS A 152 -38.10 -8.53 -25.85
CA CYS A 152 -37.48 -9.21 -27.01
C CYS A 152 -37.52 -8.40 -28.33
N GLN A 153 -36.77 -7.29 -28.43
CA GLN A 153 -36.65 -6.44 -29.64
C GLN A 153 -35.22 -5.88 -29.85
N SER A 154 -34.82 -5.50 -31.08
CA SER A 154 -33.42 -5.13 -31.44
C SER A 154 -33.30 -4.33 -32.76
N PHE A 155 -32.32 -3.41 -32.88
CA PHE A 155 -32.09 -2.53 -34.05
C PHE A 155 -30.58 -2.24 -34.33
N GLU A 156 -30.22 -1.73 -35.53
CA GLU A 156 -28.86 -1.35 -36.01
C GLU A 156 -28.91 -0.08 -36.91
N GLU A 157 -27.83 0.72 -37.01
CA GLU A 157 -27.74 1.94 -37.85
C GLU A 157 -26.34 2.20 -38.50
N THR A 158 -26.26 3.15 -39.46
CA THR A 158 -25.02 3.70 -40.07
C THR A 158 -25.38 4.92 -40.97
N PRO A 159 -24.49 5.92 -41.21
CA PRO A 159 -23.08 6.05 -40.81
C PRO A 159 -22.74 7.27 -39.92
N ASP A 160 -21.51 7.27 -39.38
CA ASP A 160 -21.02 8.08 -38.26
C ASP A 160 -21.11 9.62 -38.36
N GLY A 161 -21.45 10.24 -37.22
CA GLY A 161 -21.00 11.57 -36.80
C GLY A 161 -20.13 11.47 -35.53
N GLY A 162 -18.92 12.02 -35.56
CA GLY A 162 -17.96 11.91 -34.45
C GLY A 162 -18.26 12.82 -33.23
N PRO A 163 -17.59 12.58 -32.08
CA PRO A 163 -17.96 13.19 -30.80
C PRO A 163 -17.65 14.70 -30.70
N ILE A 164 -18.55 15.43 -30.05
CA ILE A 164 -18.35 16.82 -29.63
C ILE A 164 -17.54 16.86 -28.33
N SER A 165 -16.49 17.68 -28.28
CA SER A 165 -15.67 17.86 -27.08
C SER A 165 -16.26 18.91 -26.13
N LEU A 166 -16.73 18.48 -24.96
CA LEU A 166 -17.20 19.38 -23.89
C LEU A 166 -16.01 19.90 -23.07
N ALA A 167 -15.86 21.22 -23.02
CA ALA A 167 -14.76 21.90 -22.33
C ALA A 167 -14.94 21.97 -20.80
N GLY A 168 -14.96 20.81 -20.13
CA GLY A 168 -14.71 20.70 -18.69
C GLY A 168 -13.21 20.45 -18.45
N THR A 169 -12.55 21.26 -17.62
CA THR A 169 -11.08 21.24 -17.46
C THR A 169 -10.57 20.16 -16.49
N GLY A 170 -11.17 18.97 -16.51
CA GLY A 170 -10.70 17.78 -15.80
C GLY A 170 -10.30 16.70 -16.81
N PRO A 171 -9.07 16.14 -16.75
CA PRO A 171 -8.66 15.08 -17.67
C PRO A 171 -9.49 13.81 -17.43
N THR A 172 -10.14 13.32 -18.49
CA THR A 172 -10.82 12.03 -18.50
C THR A 172 -9.84 10.93 -18.94
N TYR A 173 -9.70 9.89 -18.13
CA TYR A 173 -8.81 8.76 -18.40
C TYR A 173 -9.59 7.57 -18.97
N THR A 174 -8.93 6.77 -19.81
CA THR A 174 -9.52 5.63 -20.52
C THR A 174 -9.29 4.28 -19.83
N TRP A 175 -8.66 4.30 -18.65
CA TRP A 175 -8.40 3.15 -17.80
C TRP A 175 -9.01 3.35 -16.40
N ALA A 176 -9.14 2.25 -15.67
CA ALA A 176 -9.63 2.21 -14.29
C ALA A 176 -8.80 1.23 -13.44
N VAL A 177 -8.81 1.44 -12.12
CA VAL A 177 -8.02 0.69 -11.12
C VAL A 177 -8.83 0.54 -9.83
N GLY A 178 -8.56 -0.49 -9.03
CA GLY A 178 -9.16 -0.62 -7.70
C GLY A 178 -8.41 0.19 -6.64
N ASP A 179 -9.05 0.50 -5.52
CA ASP A 179 -8.35 1.08 -4.38
C ASP A 179 -7.59 -0.03 -3.61
N ILE A 180 -6.31 0.23 -3.32
CA ILE A 180 -5.47 -0.64 -2.48
C ILE A 180 -5.97 -0.66 -1.03
N ASN A 181 -6.67 0.39 -0.58
CA ASN A 181 -7.15 0.50 0.80
C ASN A 181 -8.47 -0.27 1.04
N GLU A 182 -9.22 -0.60 -0.02
CA GLU A 182 -10.35 -1.54 0.01
C GLU A 182 -9.90 -3.02 0.05
N LEU A 183 -8.63 -3.31 -0.29
CA LEU A 183 -8.11 -4.67 -0.18
C LEU A 183 -8.02 -5.13 1.28
N PRO A 184 -8.26 -6.41 1.58
CA PRO A 184 -7.95 -6.97 2.89
C PRO A 184 -6.47 -6.73 3.24
N GLU A 185 -6.15 -6.30 4.45
CA GLU A 185 -4.77 -5.91 4.83
C GLU A 185 -3.75 -7.04 4.57
N ALA A 186 -4.16 -8.30 4.76
CA ALA A 186 -3.35 -9.48 4.48
C ALA A 186 -3.01 -9.69 2.98
N ILE A 187 -3.74 -9.04 2.07
CA ILE A 187 -3.44 -8.98 0.63
C ILE A 187 -2.51 -7.79 0.34
N ALA A 188 -2.85 -6.58 0.82
CA ALA A 188 -2.01 -5.39 0.61
C ALA A 188 -0.58 -5.58 1.15
N ARG A 189 -0.42 -6.14 2.36
CA ARG A 189 0.90 -6.45 2.98
C ARG A 189 1.77 -7.47 2.21
N GLN A 190 1.25 -8.15 1.19
CA GLN A 190 2.06 -9.06 0.35
C GLN A 190 2.79 -8.31 -0.78
N GLY A 191 2.41 -7.07 -1.08
CA GLY A 191 3.08 -6.23 -2.07
C GLY A 191 3.51 -4.85 -1.56
N THR A 192 2.98 -4.39 -0.42
CA THR A 192 3.34 -3.11 0.20
C THR A 192 4.08 -3.35 1.52
N HIS A 193 5.40 -3.12 1.51
CA HIS A 193 6.32 -3.31 2.65
C HIS A 193 6.87 -1.96 3.13
N GLN A 194 6.25 -1.40 4.17
CA GLN A 194 6.70 -0.16 4.80
C GLN A 194 7.44 -0.40 6.13
N PRO A 195 8.51 0.38 6.42
CA PRO A 195 9.10 1.38 5.54
C PRO A 195 9.96 0.76 4.44
N CYS A 196 9.73 1.16 3.19
CA CYS A 196 10.43 0.66 2.02
C CYS A 196 11.88 1.18 1.95
N THR A 197 12.74 0.39 1.29
CA THR A 197 14.11 0.80 0.93
C THR A 197 14.35 0.75 -0.59
N THR A 198 13.38 0.20 -1.34
CA THR A 198 13.39 0.04 -2.81
C THR A 198 11.96 0.03 -3.38
N SER A 199 11.77 0.27 -4.67
CA SER A 199 10.49 0.08 -5.36
C SER A 199 9.98 -1.37 -5.35
N GLU A 200 10.85 -2.38 -5.16
CA GLU A 200 10.42 -3.76 -4.95
C GLU A 200 9.54 -3.94 -3.70
N ASP A 201 9.64 -3.03 -2.72
CA ASP A 201 8.77 -3.03 -1.54
C ASP A 201 7.36 -2.46 -1.82
N CYS A 202 7.13 -1.90 -3.02
CA CYS A 202 5.97 -1.08 -3.35
C CYS A 202 5.34 -1.56 -4.67
N GLN A 203 4.74 -2.75 -4.63
CA GLN A 203 3.91 -3.31 -5.72
C GLN A 203 2.58 -2.53 -5.84
N PHE A 204 1.67 -2.98 -6.72
CA PHE A 204 0.35 -2.33 -6.96
C PHE A 204 0.45 -0.92 -7.59
N ASP A 205 1.42 -0.69 -8.49
CA ASP A 205 1.70 0.61 -9.14
C ASP A 205 2.05 1.72 -8.13
N GLN A 206 2.93 1.36 -7.19
CA GLN A 206 3.51 2.25 -6.20
C GLN A 206 5.02 2.47 -6.43
N TYR A 207 5.58 3.48 -5.77
CA TYR A 207 7.03 3.75 -5.70
C TYR A 207 7.46 4.00 -4.25
N CYS A 208 8.77 3.87 -3.99
CA CYS A 208 9.33 4.12 -2.67
C CYS A 208 9.72 5.59 -2.51
N ASP A 209 8.87 6.35 -1.82
CA ASP A 209 9.12 7.74 -1.46
C ASP A 209 10.09 7.85 -0.30
N ASN A 210 11.04 8.78 -0.42
CA ASN A 210 12.04 9.10 0.59
C ASN A 210 12.65 7.84 1.26
N PRO A 211 13.29 6.91 0.51
CA PRO A 211 13.57 5.56 0.99
C PRO A 211 14.28 5.48 2.34
N ALA A 212 13.87 4.53 3.17
CA ALA A 212 14.48 4.35 4.47
C ALA A 212 15.93 3.83 4.33
N ARG A 213 16.81 4.39 5.16
CA ARG A 213 18.22 4.00 5.35
C ARG A 213 18.46 2.50 5.52
N GLY A 214 17.50 1.75 6.06
CA GLY A 214 17.64 0.31 6.30
C GLY A 214 18.76 0.02 7.30
N ALA A 215 19.61 -0.96 7.00
CA ALA A 215 20.77 -1.35 7.80
C ALA A 215 22.06 -0.59 7.42
N CYS A 216 21.96 0.49 6.62
CA CYS A 216 23.10 1.23 6.08
C CYS A 216 23.66 2.27 7.05
N VAL A 217 24.96 2.57 6.94
CA VAL A 217 25.67 3.53 7.82
C VAL A 217 25.26 5.00 7.57
N HIS A 218 24.67 5.29 6.41
CA HIS A 218 23.90 6.50 6.10
C HIS A 218 22.83 6.19 5.05
N ASP A 219 21.95 7.14 4.73
CA ASP A 219 20.90 6.95 3.73
C ASP A 219 21.48 6.77 2.31
N PRO A 220 20.94 5.89 1.44
CA PRO A 220 21.36 5.76 0.03
C PRO A 220 21.19 7.05 -0.80
N CYS A 221 20.32 7.97 -0.37
CA CYS A 221 20.14 9.29 -0.97
C CYS A 221 21.17 10.34 -0.50
N GLY A 222 21.90 10.05 0.59
CA GLY A 222 23.01 10.88 1.07
C GLY A 222 24.34 10.42 0.47
N THR A 223 25.18 11.36 0.02
CA THR A 223 26.58 11.05 -0.30
C THR A 223 27.37 10.79 0.99
N GLY A 224 28.32 9.85 1.00
CA GLY A 224 29.04 9.49 2.23
C GLY A 224 30.27 8.61 2.07
N VAL A 225 30.64 7.96 3.17
CA VAL A 225 31.52 6.78 3.18
C VAL A 225 30.92 5.66 2.31
N SER A 226 31.68 4.63 1.97
CA SER A 226 31.08 3.50 1.24
C SER A 226 30.03 2.76 2.08
N LEU A 227 28.85 2.49 1.52
CA LEU A 227 27.87 1.60 2.14
C LEU A 227 28.33 0.14 2.10
N LEU A 228 27.80 -0.71 3.00
CA LEU A 228 28.03 -2.15 2.96
C LEU A 228 27.10 -2.80 1.94
N GLU A 229 27.60 -3.74 1.13
CA GLU A 229 26.83 -4.34 0.02
C GLU A 229 25.49 -5.00 0.42
N ASN A 230 25.33 -5.36 1.69
CA ASN A 230 24.17 -6.07 2.22
C ASN A 230 23.30 -5.23 3.17
N CYS A 231 23.58 -3.92 3.29
CA CYS A 231 22.88 -3.04 4.23
C CYS A 231 21.47 -2.62 3.77
N SER A 232 21.18 -2.74 2.47
CA SER A 232 19.83 -2.65 1.94
C SER A 232 19.74 -3.36 0.60
N GLY A 233 18.52 -3.65 0.15
CA GLY A 233 18.27 -4.11 -1.21
C GLY A 233 18.81 -3.13 -2.25
N CYS A 234 18.72 -1.82 -1.98
CA CYS A 234 19.25 -0.79 -2.87
C CYS A 234 20.78 -0.79 -2.91
N ALA A 235 21.44 -0.82 -1.74
CA ALA A 235 22.89 -0.87 -1.66
C ALA A 235 23.44 -2.02 -2.50
N LYS A 236 22.87 -3.23 -2.37
CA LYS A 236 23.27 -4.38 -3.19
C LYS A 236 23.23 -4.09 -4.69
N LYS A 237 22.10 -3.58 -5.21
CA LYS A 237 21.96 -3.25 -6.64
C LYS A 237 23.03 -2.26 -7.11
N VAL A 238 23.29 -1.22 -6.31
CA VAL A 238 24.30 -0.20 -6.64
C VAL A 238 25.72 -0.76 -6.59
N CYS A 239 26.05 -1.65 -5.64
CA CYS A 239 27.35 -2.31 -5.59
C CYS A 239 27.55 -3.28 -6.76
N ASP A 240 26.53 -4.07 -7.11
CA ASP A 240 26.57 -5.01 -8.24
C ASP A 240 26.78 -4.26 -9.58
N ALA A 241 26.33 -3.00 -9.68
CA ALA A 241 26.55 -2.12 -10.83
C ALA A 241 27.86 -1.30 -10.78
N ASN A 242 28.28 -0.82 -9.62
CA ASN A 242 29.50 -0.04 -9.40
C ASN A 242 30.18 -0.40 -8.07
N PRO A 243 31.19 -1.30 -8.08
CA PRO A 243 31.93 -1.70 -6.90
C PRO A 243 32.62 -0.58 -6.10
N ASN A 244 32.87 0.59 -6.70
CA ASN A 244 33.54 1.70 -6.02
C ASN A 244 32.64 2.44 -5.01
N CYS A 245 31.32 2.20 -5.08
CA CYS A 245 30.35 2.74 -4.13
C CYS A 245 30.43 2.10 -2.75
N CYS A 246 31.01 0.90 -2.65
CA CYS A 246 30.72 -0.03 -1.55
C CYS A 246 31.97 -0.63 -0.89
N THR A 247 31.84 -0.94 0.40
CA THR A 247 32.69 -1.90 1.08
C THR A 247 32.01 -3.27 1.02
N TYR A 248 32.70 -4.24 0.44
CA TYR A 248 32.19 -5.61 0.31
C TYR A 248 32.34 -6.37 1.63
N THR A 249 31.30 -7.10 1.99
CA THR A 249 31.19 -7.94 3.18
C THR A 249 31.46 -9.41 2.86
N THR A 250 32.42 -9.67 1.97
CA THR A 250 33.04 -10.99 1.80
C THR A 250 34.34 -11.11 2.59
N VAL A 251 34.26 -10.65 3.85
CA VAL A 251 35.03 -11.23 4.96
C VAL A 251 34.19 -12.39 5.50
N PRO A 252 34.50 -13.66 5.17
CA PRO A 252 33.80 -14.79 5.75
C PRO A 252 34.04 -14.86 7.26
N ALA A 253 33.12 -15.51 7.97
CA ALA A 253 32.95 -15.38 9.42
C ALA A 253 34.21 -15.69 10.26
N ASP A 254 35.11 -16.51 9.75
CA ASP A 254 36.34 -16.92 10.44
C ASP A 254 37.56 -16.02 10.14
N CYS A 255 37.50 -15.08 9.18
CA CYS A 255 38.58 -14.13 8.89
C CYS A 255 38.51 -12.89 9.81
N GLY A 256 39.68 -12.35 10.19
CA GLY A 256 39.76 -11.21 11.11
C GLY A 256 39.32 -9.87 10.51
N HIS A 257 39.57 -9.65 9.22
CA HIS A 257 39.18 -8.49 8.42
C HIS A 257 39.38 -8.78 6.92
N ASP A 258 39.03 -7.83 6.03
CA ASP A 258 39.28 -7.99 4.60
C ASP A 258 40.78 -7.87 4.25
N ALA A 259 41.19 -8.54 3.18
CA ALA A 259 42.56 -8.59 2.69
C ALA A 259 43.14 -7.21 2.28
N CYS A 260 42.29 -6.26 1.86
CA CYS A 260 42.70 -4.89 1.53
C CYS A 260 42.81 -3.97 2.77
N VAL A 261 42.30 -4.38 3.93
CA VAL A 261 42.31 -3.55 5.14
C VAL A 261 43.67 -3.63 5.84
N ASN A 262 44.28 -2.46 6.06
CA ASN A 262 45.55 -2.32 6.76
C ASN A 262 45.32 -2.21 8.27
N THR A 263 45.50 -3.31 9.03
CA THR A 263 45.34 -3.31 10.48
C THR A 263 46.66 -3.06 11.21
N PRO A 264 46.78 -2.00 12.06
CA PRO A 264 47.99 -1.75 12.84
C PRO A 264 48.14 -2.70 14.04
N GLY A 265 48.35 -3.99 13.81
CA GLY A 265 48.43 -4.98 14.89
C GLY A 265 48.79 -6.40 14.46
N VAL A 266 48.48 -7.35 15.35
CA VAL A 266 48.57 -8.79 15.07
C VAL A 266 47.50 -9.17 14.06
N ALA A 267 47.84 -10.01 13.09
CA ALA A 267 46.94 -10.55 12.07
C ALA A 267 45.99 -11.63 12.62
N SER A 268 45.28 -11.32 13.71
CA SER A 268 44.34 -12.20 14.40
C SER A 268 43.31 -12.76 13.42
N ASN A 269 43.10 -14.07 13.44
CA ASN A 269 42.16 -14.82 12.58
C ASN A 269 42.39 -14.73 11.06
N MET A 270 43.40 -14.00 10.57
CA MET A 270 43.87 -14.16 9.19
C MET A 270 44.60 -15.50 9.10
N THR A 271 44.02 -16.51 8.45
CA THR A 271 44.56 -17.89 8.42
C THR A 271 44.30 -18.57 7.07
N THR A 272 45.00 -19.69 6.83
CA THR A 272 44.81 -20.58 5.66
C THR A 272 43.50 -21.39 5.70
N THR A 273 42.58 -21.07 6.62
CA THR A 273 41.27 -21.72 6.77
C THR A 273 40.19 -20.72 7.20
N CYS A 274 40.37 -19.41 6.94
CA CYS A 274 39.41 -18.41 7.38
C CYS A 274 38.22 -18.23 6.41
N GLY A 275 38.23 -18.92 5.27
CA GLY A 275 37.14 -19.00 4.30
C GLY A 275 37.28 -18.06 3.09
N ASP A 276 38.19 -17.07 3.14
CA ASP A 276 38.43 -16.18 2.00
C ASP A 276 39.59 -16.69 1.17
N ALA A 277 39.31 -17.15 -0.05
CA ALA A 277 40.33 -17.74 -0.93
C ALA A 277 41.53 -16.81 -1.23
N CYS A 278 41.38 -15.49 -1.08
CA CYS A 278 42.47 -14.52 -1.22
C CYS A 278 43.35 -14.47 0.04
N VAL A 279 42.77 -14.32 1.24
CA VAL A 279 43.50 -14.43 2.51
C VAL A 279 44.17 -15.79 2.65
N GLU A 280 43.48 -16.88 2.30
CA GLU A 280 44.03 -18.24 2.38
C GLU A 280 45.24 -18.42 1.45
N THR A 281 45.20 -17.88 0.23
CA THR A 281 46.34 -17.88 -0.71
C THR A 281 47.51 -17.06 -0.14
N ILE A 282 47.26 -15.83 0.33
CA ILE A 282 48.29 -14.96 0.91
C ILE A 282 48.89 -15.59 2.18
N CYS A 283 48.10 -16.25 3.03
CA CYS A 283 48.61 -16.92 4.22
C CYS A 283 49.43 -18.19 3.90
N ALA A 284 49.12 -18.90 2.82
CA ALA A 284 49.90 -20.05 2.37
C ALA A 284 51.26 -19.64 1.78
N ASN A 285 51.30 -18.53 1.03
CA ASN A 285 52.52 -18.01 0.40
C ASN A 285 53.38 -17.18 1.37
N HIS A 286 52.75 -16.36 2.22
CA HIS A 286 53.38 -15.37 3.09
C HIS A 286 52.94 -15.55 4.56
N PRO A 287 53.31 -16.66 5.24
CA PRO A 287 52.79 -17.00 6.58
C PRO A 287 53.12 -16.01 7.70
N ARG A 288 53.95 -14.98 7.45
CA ARG A 288 54.15 -13.85 8.37
C ARG A 288 53.03 -12.82 8.33
N CYS A 289 52.27 -12.72 7.23
CA CYS A 289 51.13 -11.82 7.14
C CYS A 289 49.95 -12.22 8.04
N CYS A 290 49.99 -13.43 8.63
CA CYS A 290 48.82 -14.13 9.17
C CYS A 290 49.03 -14.63 10.61
N ASP A 291 48.00 -15.19 11.24
CA ASP A 291 48.11 -15.69 12.62
C ASP A 291 49.01 -16.93 12.69
N ILE A 292 50.21 -16.77 13.26
CA ILE A 292 51.26 -17.80 13.28
C ILE A 292 50.89 -18.91 14.26
N LYS A 293 50.27 -19.97 13.74
CA LYS A 293 50.12 -21.28 14.39
C LYS A 293 51.34 -22.17 14.12
N CYS A 294 51.56 -23.15 14.98
CA CYS A 294 52.49 -24.25 14.73
C CYS A 294 52.02 -25.54 15.40
N ALA A 295 52.34 -26.68 14.77
CA ALA A 295 52.36 -28.01 15.35
C ALA A 295 53.80 -28.46 15.67
N THR A 296 54.81 -27.97 14.95
CA THR A 296 56.23 -28.35 15.19
C THR A 296 57.19 -27.17 15.22
N THR A 297 58.31 -27.35 15.93
CA THR A 297 59.45 -26.41 15.93
C THR A 297 60.08 -26.22 14.55
N MET A 298 59.85 -27.14 13.60
CA MET A 298 60.35 -27.00 12.23
C MET A 298 59.60 -25.89 11.46
N GLU A 299 58.29 -25.76 11.65
CA GLU A 299 57.50 -24.66 11.07
C GLU A 299 57.97 -23.31 11.61
N CYS A 300 58.18 -23.18 12.93
CA CYS A 300 58.74 -21.96 13.51
C CYS A 300 60.14 -21.66 12.96
N THR A 301 60.99 -22.68 12.81
CA THR A 301 62.32 -22.54 12.21
C THR A 301 62.27 -22.00 10.77
N ALA A 302 61.23 -22.32 10.01
CA ALA A 302 61.00 -21.78 8.68
C ALA A 302 60.38 -20.36 8.70
N ILE A 303 59.36 -20.13 9.53
CA ILE A 303 58.59 -18.87 9.54
C ILE A 303 59.34 -17.76 10.28
N ILE A 304 59.81 -18.02 11.50
CA ILE A 304 60.51 -17.04 12.36
C ILE A 304 62.03 -17.08 12.13
N GLY A 305 62.58 -18.28 11.93
CA GLY A 305 64.01 -18.50 11.69
C GLY A 305 64.68 -19.42 12.71
N PRO A 306 65.99 -19.71 12.54
CA PRO A 306 66.74 -20.63 13.40
C PRO A 306 66.61 -20.34 14.90
N TYR A 307 66.58 -21.41 15.71
CA TYR A 307 66.48 -21.38 17.18
C TYR A 307 65.15 -20.85 17.76
N SER A 308 64.15 -20.55 16.93
CA SER A 308 62.75 -20.42 17.38
C SER A 308 62.14 -21.79 17.68
N ASN A 309 61.13 -21.85 18.54
CA ASN A 309 60.47 -23.10 18.97
C ASN A 309 58.96 -22.98 18.90
N CYS A 310 58.28 -24.11 18.67
CA CYS A 310 56.83 -24.20 18.85
C CYS A 310 56.52 -24.50 20.32
N VAL A 311 55.71 -23.65 20.96
CA VAL A 311 55.29 -23.80 22.37
C VAL A 311 53.77 -23.85 22.48
N TYR A 312 53.26 -24.57 23.47
CA TYR A 312 51.82 -24.72 23.68
C TYR A 312 51.13 -23.36 23.98
N PRO A 313 49.92 -23.09 23.44
CA PRO A 313 49.14 -23.88 22.50
C PRO A 313 49.42 -23.49 21.02
N GLY A 314 50.52 -23.99 20.45
CA GLY A 314 50.84 -23.85 19.03
C GLY A 314 51.27 -22.45 18.59
N ARG A 315 52.18 -21.80 19.34
CA ARG A 315 52.77 -20.49 19.01
C ARG A 315 54.28 -20.56 18.84
N CYS A 316 54.83 -19.76 17.93
CA CYS A 316 56.27 -19.67 17.72
C CYS A 316 56.95 -18.64 18.66
N THR A 317 58.03 -19.05 19.32
CA THR A 317 58.88 -18.14 20.12
C THR A 317 59.78 -17.28 19.24
N THR A 318 60.33 -16.19 19.81
CA THR A 318 61.57 -15.59 19.29
C THR A 318 62.70 -16.63 19.20
N PRO A 319 63.72 -16.39 18.35
CA PRO A 319 64.96 -17.15 18.39
C PRO A 319 65.60 -17.13 19.78
N THR A 320 66.05 -18.28 20.28
CA THR A 320 66.71 -18.41 21.59
C THR A 320 68.23 -18.22 21.54
N ALA A 321 68.82 -18.16 20.33
CA ALA A 321 70.25 -17.98 20.11
C ALA A 321 70.54 -17.29 18.77
N GLY A 322 71.80 -16.87 18.57
CA GLY A 322 72.26 -16.21 17.35
C GLY A 322 72.00 -14.69 17.32
N PRO A 323 72.29 -14.01 16.19
CA PRO A 323 72.19 -12.55 16.08
C PRO A 323 70.77 -11.99 16.13
N SER A 324 69.75 -12.85 16.09
CA SER A 324 68.33 -12.49 16.20
C SER A 324 67.70 -12.95 17.52
N ALA A 325 68.51 -13.29 18.52
CA ALA A 325 68.02 -13.76 19.82
C ALA A 325 67.08 -12.73 20.49
N GLY A 326 65.87 -13.16 20.84
CA GLY A 326 64.84 -12.29 21.43
C GLY A 326 64.18 -11.28 20.46
N ILE A 327 64.46 -11.37 19.15
CA ILE A 327 63.93 -10.43 18.13
C ILE A 327 63.01 -11.19 17.17
N CYS A 328 61.82 -10.66 16.93
CA CYS A 328 60.91 -11.13 15.89
C CYS A 328 61.26 -10.51 14.53
N PRO A 329 61.22 -11.28 13.42
CA PRO A 329 61.60 -10.78 12.09
C PRO A 329 60.54 -9.84 11.48
N THR A 330 60.94 -9.07 10.47
CA THR A 330 60.04 -8.20 9.70
C THR A 330 58.82 -8.96 9.18
N GLY A 331 57.64 -8.34 9.33
CA GLY A 331 56.33 -8.96 9.12
C GLY A 331 55.75 -9.66 10.37
N THR A 332 56.42 -9.59 11.52
CA THR A 332 55.91 -10.14 12.79
C THR A 332 56.19 -9.19 13.96
N VAL A 333 55.39 -9.28 15.02
CA VAL A 333 55.53 -8.51 16.26
C VAL A 333 55.73 -9.42 17.46
N LEU A 334 56.53 -8.94 18.41
CA LEU A 334 56.81 -9.58 19.69
C LEU A 334 55.67 -9.32 20.68
N ASP A 335 55.08 -10.37 21.25
CA ASP A 335 54.20 -10.22 22.41
C ASP A 335 54.98 -10.20 23.73
N GLY A 336 54.31 -9.73 24.79
CA GLY A 336 54.87 -9.67 26.15
C GLY A 336 55.21 -11.03 26.79
N THR A 337 55.01 -12.15 26.06
CA THR A 337 55.35 -13.51 26.49
C THR A 337 56.52 -14.13 25.72
N GLY A 338 57.16 -13.38 24.81
CA GLY A 338 58.32 -13.84 24.04
C GLY A 338 57.97 -14.57 22.74
N ARG A 339 56.72 -14.48 22.27
CA ARG A 339 56.27 -15.10 21.02
C ARG A 339 56.21 -14.09 19.89
N CYS A 340 56.36 -14.58 18.65
CA CYS A 340 56.22 -13.79 17.44
C CYS A 340 54.88 -14.11 16.76
N ASN A 341 54.05 -13.09 16.60
CA ASN A 341 52.76 -13.18 15.90
C ASN A 341 52.85 -12.38 14.59
N GLY A 342 52.20 -12.83 13.53
CA GLY A 342 52.23 -12.15 12.22
C GLY A 342 51.47 -10.83 12.20
N THR A 343 51.73 -9.98 11.20
CA THR A 343 51.04 -8.68 11.03
C THR A 343 50.58 -8.44 9.61
N TRP A 344 49.33 -7.99 9.44
CA TRP A 344 48.76 -7.68 8.12
C TRP A 344 49.19 -6.28 7.67
N SER A 345 50.48 -6.17 7.35
CA SER A 345 51.11 -4.92 6.92
C SER A 345 50.63 -4.44 5.54
N PRO A 346 50.91 -3.17 5.15
CA PRO A 346 50.66 -2.69 3.79
C PRO A 346 51.33 -3.52 2.69
N THR A 347 52.42 -4.23 2.99
CA THR A 347 53.03 -5.20 2.06
C THR A 347 52.13 -6.42 1.85
N CYS A 348 51.41 -6.86 2.89
CA CYS A 348 50.48 -7.99 2.84
C CYS A 348 49.22 -7.65 2.04
N ALA A 349 48.61 -6.48 2.30
CA ALA A 349 47.51 -5.96 1.49
C ALA A 349 47.95 -5.73 0.02
N GLY A 350 49.21 -5.37 -0.21
CA GLY A 350 49.79 -5.24 -1.55
C GLY A 350 49.80 -6.54 -2.38
N TYR A 351 49.82 -7.72 -1.75
CA TYR A 351 49.79 -9.00 -2.47
C TYR A 351 48.42 -9.34 -3.07
N VAL A 352 47.34 -8.70 -2.63
CA VAL A 352 45.99 -8.94 -3.18
C VAL A 352 45.96 -8.69 -4.69
N ALA A 353 46.59 -7.61 -5.14
CA ALA A 353 46.65 -7.24 -6.56
C ALA A 353 47.46 -8.23 -7.44
N THR A 354 48.22 -9.16 -6.84
CA THR A 354 49.05 -10.14 -7.55
C THR A 354 48.63 -11.59 -7.32
N GLU A 355 47.97 -11.90 -6.19
CA GLU A 355 47.67 -13.28 -5.77
C GLU A 355 46.16 -13.57 -5.69
N CYS A 356 45.31 -12.55 -5.84
CA CYS A 356 43.85 -12.69 -5.69
C CYS A 356 43.10 -12.32 -6.97
N GLY A 357 42.73 -13.34 -7.77
CA GLY A 357 42.08 -13.16 -9.06
C GLY A 357 40.78 -12.34 -8.98
N GLY A 358 40.81 -11.12 -9.53
CA GLY A 358 39.66 -10.21 -9.59
C GLY A 358 39.49 -9.25 -8.41
N LYS A 359 40.23 -9.42 -7.29
CA LYS A 359 40.24 -8.42 -6.20
C LYS A 359 41.27 -7.33 -6.51
N THR A 360 40.88 -6.05 -6.44
CA THR A 360 41.80 -4.91 -6.57
C THR A 360 41.66 -3.96 -5.39
N CYS A 361 42.65 -3.93 -4.50
CA CYS A 361 42.74 -2.90 -3.47
C CYS A 361 43.11 -1.55 -4.13
N SER A 362 42.12 -0.69 -4.38
CA SER A 362 42.41 0.67 -4.87
C SER A 362 43.10 1.48 -3.78
N ALA A 363 43.98 2.40 -4.20
CA ALA A 363 44.58 3.40 -3.31
C ALA A 363 43.58 4.51 -2.91
N THR A 364 42.43 4.60 -3.58
CA THR A 364 41.27 5.39 -3.15
C THR A 364 40.31 4.52 -2.34
N VAL A 365 39.98 4.96 -1.12
CA VAL A 365 38.92 4.35 -0.31
C VAL A 365 37.59 4.44 -1.07
N PRO A 366 36.81 3.35 -1.20
CA PRO A 366 35.46 3.38 -1.76
C PRO A 366 34.58 4.44 -1.07
N ARG A 367 33.68 5.07 -1.82
CA ARG A 367 32.80 6.16 -1.33
C ARG A 367 31.47 6.14 -2.04
N TRP A 368 30.40 6.42 -1.29
CA TRP A 368 29.07 6.59 -1.85
C TRP A 368 28.94 8.02 -2.39
N ASP A 369 29.43 8.28 -3.60
CA ASP A 369 29.37 9.61 -4.22
C ASP A 369 28.06 9.87 -4.99
N ALA A 370 27.95 11.03 -5.64
CA ALA A 370 26.76 11.41 -6.39
C ALA A 370 26.42 10.45 -7.56
N SER A 371 27.39 9.68 -8.08
CA SER A 371 27.11 8.62 -9.06
C SER A 371 26.46 7.40 -8.40
N CYS A 372 26.80 7.10 -7.14
CA CYS A 372 26.16 6.06 -6.34
C CYS A 372 24.72 6.44 -5.97
N VAL A 373 24.47 7.72 -5.63
CA VAL A 373 23.12 8.26 -5.43
C VAL A 373 22.30 8.22 -6.72
N ALA A 374 22.88 8.55 -7.88
CA ALA A 374 22.20 8.43 -9.17
C ALA A 374 21.90 6.97 -9.58
N LEU A 375 22.79 6.03 -9.24
CA LEU A 375 22.54 4.60 -9.37
C LEU A 375 21.46 4.11 -8.40
N ALA A 376 21.34 4.69 -7.20
CA ALA A 376 20.24 4.40 -6.28
C ALA A 376 18.89 4.83 -6.87
N GLY A 377 18.76 6.09 -7.31
CA GLY A 377 17.54 6.58 -7.97
C GLY A 377 17.10 5.68 -9.13
N SER A 378 18.02 5.42 -10.08
CA SER A 378 17.70 4.60 -11.26
C SER A 378 17.44 3.13 -10.94
N LEU A 379 18.31 2.43 -10.21
CA LEU A 379 18.19 0.98 -9.97
C LEU A 379 17.18 0.62 -8.88
N CYS A 380 16.92 1.51 -7.92
CA CYS A 380 16.16 1.20 -6.71
C CYS A 380 14.77 1.83 -6.64
N GLY A 381 14.39 2.69 -7.59
CA GLY A 381 13.11 3.41 -7.54
C GLY A 381 13.02 4.37 -6.35
N SER A 382 14.16 5.01 -6.06
CA SER A 382 14.34 5.91 -4.93
C SER A 382 14.05 7.35 -5.31
N ALA A 383 12.92 7.89 -4.86
CA ALA A 383 12.68 9.33 -4.87
C ALA A 383 13.55 9.98 -3.78
N CYS A 384 14.76 10.40 -4.17
CA CYS A 384 15.70 11.12 -3.30
C CYS A 384 15.49 12.64 -3.43
N ASP A 385 14.93 13.27 -2.39
CA ASP A 385 14.84 14.72 -2.29
C ASP A 385 16.24 15.40 -2.28
N THR A 386 16.33 16.63 -2.80
CA THR A 386 17.61 17.36 -2.93
C THR A 386 17.49 18.83 -2.54
N ASP A 387 18.29 19.27 -1.56
CA ASP A 387 18.53 20.69 -1.28
C ASP A 387 19.42 21.29 -2.40
N PRO A 388 18.95 22.28 -3.19
CA PRO A 388 19.72 22.80 -4.32
C PRO A 388 21.02 23.49 -3.89
N GLY A 389 22.16 22.82 -4.12
CA GLY A 389 23.50 23.31 -3.78
C GLY A 389 24.12 22.68 -2.53
N CYS A 390 23.39 21.84 -1.80
CA CYS A 390 23.95 20.95 -0.79
C CYS A 390 24.50 19.65 -1.43
N ALA A 391 25.19 18.82 -0.65
CA ALA A 391 25.68 17.52 -1.12
C ALA A 391 24.56 16.46 -1.23
N HIS A 392 23.56 16.60 -0.35
CA HIS A 392 22.26 15.93 -0.32
C HIS A 392 21.28 16.83 0.45
N ASP A 393 19.99 16.48 0.52
CA ASP A 393 19.05 17.21 1.39
C ASP A 393 19.40 17.05 2.89
N LYS A 394 19.17 18.11 3.68
CA LYS A 394 19.31 18.16 5.14
C LYS A 394 18.53 17.07 5.90
N CYS A 395 17.54 16.45 5.27
CA CYS A 395 16.76 15.34 5.84
C CYS A 395 17.36 13.94 5.60
N TYR A 396 18.42 13.82 4.80
CA TYR A 396 19.20 12.58 4.66
C TYR A 396 20.48 12.62 5.50
N THR A 397 20.87 11.49 6.08
CA THR A 397 22.18 11.33 6.71
C THR A 397 23.27 11.07 5.66
N GLY A 398 24.49 11.57 5.89
CA GLY A 398 25.59 11.50 4.92
C GLY A 398 26.86 12.25 5.35
N GLU A 399 27.70 12.68 4.41
CA GLU A 399 28.80 13.63 4.66
C GLU A 399 28.28 14.94 5.26
N ARG A 400 29.14 15.71 5.92
CA ARG A 400 28.78 17.06 6.40
C ARG A 400 28.12 17.90 5.29
N LEU A 401 27.04 18.59 5.64
CA LEU A 401 26.57 19.71 4.83
C LEU A 401 27.36 20.98 5.18
N VAL A 402 27.47 21.89 4.22
CA VAL A 402 28.23 23.15 4.39
C VAL A 402 27.27 24.30 4.70
N ALA A 403 27.65 25.15 5.66
CA ALA A 403 26.85 26.30 6.12
C ALA A 403 26.42 27.30 5.02
N SER A 404 26.95 27.18 3.80
CA SER A 404 26.60 28.02 2.66
C SER A 404 25.59 27.39 1.70
N CYS A 405 25.13 26.15 1.92
CA CYS A 405 24.29 25.45 0.94
C CYS A 405 22.77 25.64 1.15
N ASN A 406 22.30 25.70 2.39
CA ASN A 406 20.90 25.96 2.73
C ASN A 406 20.83 26.85 4.00
N PRO A 407 19.88 27.81 4.13
CA PRO A 407 19.76 28.70 5.31
C PRO A 407 19.44 27.99 6.64
N CYS A 408 18.69 26.90 6.63
CA CYS A 408 18.49 26.03 7.78
C CYS A 408 19.81 25.36 8.19
N VAL A 409 20.54 24.77 7.23
CA VAL A 409 21.88 24.21 7.47
C VAL A 409 22.81 25.29 8.06
N GLN A 410 22.82 26.51 7.51
CA GLN A 410 23.58 27.64 8.07
C GLN A 410 23.25 27.89 9.55
N SER A 411 21.97 27.82 9.92
CA SER A 411 21.48 28.05 11.28
C SER A 411 21.89 26.92 12.22
N ILE A 412 21.77 25.65 11.79
CA ILE A 412 22.27 24.47 12.52
C ILE A 412 23.77 24.59 12.78
N CYS A 413 24.56 24.90 11.75
CA CYS A 413 26.02 25.09 11.86
C CYS A 413 26.44 26.20 12.83
N ALA A 414 25.55 27.16 13.13
CA ALA A 414 25.81 28.26 14.06
C ALA A 414 25.46 27.92 15.52
N THR A 415 24.79 26.80 15.78
CA THR A 415 24.52 26.31 17.14
C THR A 415 25.74 25.61 17.74
N LEU A 416 25.82 25.53 19.07
CA LEU A 416 26.89 24.79 19.77
C LEU A 416 26.80 23.27 19.56
N GLU A 417 25.61 22.75 19.26
CA GLU A 417 25.35 21.31 19.10
C GLU A 417 25.56 20.89 17.63
N GLY A 418 25.05 21.67 16.68
CA GLY A 418 25.25 21.50 15.23
C GLY A 418 26.64 21.89 14.71
N ALA A 419 27.53 22.45 15.55
CA ALA A 419 28.92 22.71 15.20
C ALA A 419 29.70 21.44 14.78
N SER A 420 29.25 20.27 15.24
CA SER A 420 29.75 18.95 14.83
C SER A 420 29.34 18.60 13.39
N CYS A 421 28.07 18.79 13.04
CA CYS A 421 27.43 18.48 11.76
C CYS A 421 28.09 19.16 10.55
N CYS A 422 28.72 20.32 10.76
CA CYS A 422 29.37 21.12 9.73
C CYS A 422 30.90 21.18 9.87
N SER A 423 31.47 20.45 10.84
CA SER A 423 32.92 20.35 11.04
C SER A 423 33.60 19.75 9.81
N PRO A 424 34.81 20.20 9.40
CA PRO A 424 35.54 19.61 8.27
C PRO A 424 35.76 18.08 8.35
N THR A 425 35.72 17.51 9.55
CA THR A 425 35.80 16.05 9.82
C THR A 425 34.52 15.50 10.44
N GLY A 426 33.40 16.21 10.29
CA GLY A 426 32.08 15.79 10.75
C GLY A 426 31.27 15.10 9.65
N GLU A 427 30.14 14.57 10.06
CA GLU A 427 29.16 13.85 9.24
C GLU A 427 27.76 14.42 9.55
N TRP A 428 26.87 14.42 8.57
CA TRP A 428 25.47 14.77 8.79
C TRP A 428 24.74 13.56 9.36
N THR A 429 24.92 13.33 10.65
CA THR A 429 24.33 12.21 11.41
C THR A 429 22.82 12.43 11.66
N GLN A 430 22.11 11.43 12.19
CA GLN A 430 20.68 11.61 12.51
C GLN A 430 20.43 12.76 13.48
N SER A 431 21.31 12.99 14.47
CA SER A 431 21.21 14.16 15.36
C SER A 431 21.41 15.52 14.66
N CYS A 432 21.90 15.53 13.41
CA CYS A 432 21.95 16.73 12.56
C CYS A 432 20.64 16.93 11.79
N VAL A 433 19.96 15.83 11.44
CA VAL A 433 18.59 15.82 10.89
C VAL A 433 17.59 16.25 11.98
N ASP A 434 17.74 15.76 13.22
CA ASP A 434 16.89 16.13 14.37
C ASP A 434 17.01 17.64 14.75
N LEU A 435 18.10 18.29 14.33
CA LEU A 435 18.29 19.74 14.47
C LEU A 435 17.53 20.55 13.39
N VAL A 436 17.02 19.93 12.33
CA VAL A 436 16.21 20.61 11.30
C VAL A 436 14.87 21.06 11.90
N GLU A 437 14.16 20.19 12.63
CA GLU A 437 12.91 20.57 13.30
C GLU A 437 13.17 21.54 14.47
N SER A 438 14.17 21.24 15.30
CA SER A 438 14.41 21.99 16.55
C SER A 438 15.16 23.33 16.40
N VAL A 439 15.90 23.56 15.29
CA VAL A 439 16.58 24.84 15.00
C VAL A 439 15.89 25.64 13.91
N CYS A 440 15.34 24.99 12.88
CA CYS A 440 14.76 25.67 11.71
C CYS A 440 13.24 25.74 11.76
N GLY A 441 12.57 24.87 12.52
CA GLY A 441 11.12 24.71 12.47
C GLY A 441 10.62 23.98 11.22
N GLU A 442 11.52 23.23 10.55
CA GLU A 442 11.23 22.45 9.35
C GLU A 442 11.10 20.96 9.74
N THR A 443 9.96 20.32 9.52
CA THR A 443 9.82 18.87 9.76
C THR A 443 10.27 18.09 8.52
N CYS A 444 11.15 17.11 8.70
CA CYS A 444 11.59 16.22 7.61
C CYS A 444 10.50 15.21 7.19
N PRO A 445 10.43 14.82 5.90
CA PRO A 445 9.44 13.85 5.43
C PRO A 445 9.64 12.47 6.06
N GLN A 446 8.54 11.74 6.26
CA GLN A 446 8.57 10.34 6.70
C GLN A 446 9.24 9.48 5.62
N LYS A 447 10.20 8.64 6.05
CA LYS A 447 11.02 7.83 5.14
C LYS A 447 10.43 6.45 4.88
N GLY A 448 10.56 5.99 3.63
CA GLY A 448 10.17 4.66 3.20
C GLY A 448 8.66 4.51 3.01
N LEU A 449 7.97 5.53 2.50
CA LEU A 449 6.55 5.43 2.22
C LEU A 449 6.30 4.91 0.81
N CYS A 450 5.62 3.78 0.67
CA CYS A 450 5.06 3.39 -0.63
C CYS A 450 3.92 4.36 -1.00
N LYS A 451 4.12 5.16 -2.05
CA LYS A 451 3.11 6.07 -2.63
C LYS A 451 2.65 5.50 -3.97
N SER A 452 1.35 5.55 -4.25
CA SER A 452 0.82 5.22 -5.59
C SER A 452 1.22 6.28 -6.62
N TYR A 453 1.56 5.85 -7.84
CA TYR A 453 1.83 6.79 -8.93
C TYR A 453 0.56 7.52 -9.39
N MET A 454 0.68 8.81 -9.67
CA MET A 454 -0.39 9.63 -10.24
C MET A 454 -0.61 9.32 -11.74
N PRO A 455 -1.78 9.64 -12.31
CA PRO A 455 -1.98 9.55 -13.76
C PRO A 455 -1.03 10.49 -14.51
N ASN A 456 -0.48 10.04 -15.64
CA ASN A 456 0.57 10.72 -16.42
C ASN A 456 1.94 10.84 -15.72
N GLU A 457 2.10 10.32 -14.49
CA GLU A 457 3.39 10.36 -13.79
C GLU A 457 4.40 9.38 -14.39
N THR A 458 5.59 9.90 -14.68
CA THR A 458 6.75 9.14 -15.18
C THR A 458 7.94 9.33 -14.26
N ASP A 459 8.72 8.28 -14.07
CA ASP A 459 10.03 8.38 -13.48
C ASP A 459 11.00 9.00 -14.50
N SER A 460 11.33 10.27 -14.31
CA SER A 460 12.24 11.02 -15.19
C SER A 460 13.67 10.46 -15.26
N THR A 461 14.06 9.56 -14.35
CA THR A 461 15.36 8.84 -14.40
C THR A 461 15.30 7.59 -15.28
N CYS A 462 14.10 7.06 -15.56
CA CYS A 462 13.92 5.88 -16.38
C CYS A 462 13.81 6.21 -17.88
N ALA A 463 14.90 5.97 -18.62
CA ALA A 463 14.97 6.18 -20.07
C ALA A 463 14.30 5.07 -20.92
N LEU A 464 14.02 3.90 -20.34
CA LEU A 464 13.32 2.79 -20.98
C LEU A 464 11.81 2.85 -20.62
N PRO A 465 10.99 1.84 -20.97
CA PRO A 465 9.74 1.57 -20.25
C PRO A 465 10.00 1.14 -18.81
N ASP A 466 8.98 1.21 -17.96
CA ASP A 466 8.97 0.66 -16.58
C ASP A 466 7.55 0.14 -16.33
N LEU A 467 7.35 -1.17 -16.18
CA LEU A 467 6.01 -1.77 -16.27
C LEU A 467 5.49 -2.21 -14.91
N THR A 468 4.48 -1.49 -14.43
CA THR A 468 3.79 -1.76 -13.16
C THR A 468 2.38 -2.32 -13.40
N ILE A 469 1.83 -3.02 -12.41
CA ILE A 469 0.41 -3.41 -12.39
C ILE A 469 -0.25 -2.74 -11.17
N GLY A 470 -1.35 -2.03 -11.38
CA GLY A 470 -2.18 -1.48 -10.30
C GLY A 470 -3.02 -2.56 -9.60
N VAL A 471 -4.02 -2.17 -8.80
CA VAL A 471 -4.99 -3.13 -8.24
C VAL A 471 -5.98 -3.57 -9.33
N PRO A 472 -6.11 -4.87 -9.65
CA PRO A 472 -7.08 -5.37 -10.62
C PRO A 472 -8.51 -5.15 -10.14
N CYS A 473 -9.39 -4.77 -11.05
CA CYS A 473 -10.78 -4.43 -10.75
C CYS A 473 -11.69 -4.78 -11.94
N GLY A 474 -12.97 -5.07 -11.68
CA GLY A 474 -13.99 -5.23 -12.73
C GLY A 474 -13.69 -6.29 -13.80
N GLY A 475 -12.83 -7.27 -13.54
CA GLY A 475 -12.38 -8.26 -14.52
C GLY A 475 -11.25 -7.78 -15.46
N THR A 476 -10.60 -6.66 -15.14
CA THR A 476 -9.48 -6.08 -15.88
C THR A 476 -8.22 -5.96 -15.00
N VAL A 477 -7.06 -5.95 -15.64
CA VAL A 477 -5.75 -5.77 -15.02
C VAL A 477 -5.15 -4.45 -15.52
N PRO A 478 -5.08 -3.39 -14.70
CA PRO A 478 -4.46 -2.13 -15.11
C PRO A 478 -2.94 -2.28 -15.17
N VAL A 479 -2.38 -2.13 -16.38
CA VAL A 479 -0.94 -2.13 -16.63
C VAL A 479 -0.50 -0.73 -17.01
N CYS A 480 0.47 -0.19 -16.30
CA CYS A 480 0.99 1.16 -16.46
C CYS A 480 2.42 1.15 -17.04
N ASN A 481 2.81 2.24 -17.68
CA ASN A 481 4.20 2.45 -18.11
C ASN A 481 4.77 3.71 -17.44
N ARG A 482 5.55 3.53 -16.39
CA ARG A 482 6.15 4.59 -15.59
C ARG A 482 7.50 5.09 -16.14
N GLY A 483 8.02 4.45 -17.19
CA GLY A 483 9.22 4.90 -17.90
C GLY A 483 8.95 5.99 -18.95
N THR A 484 9.99 6.71 -19.37
CA THR A 484 9.89 7.80 -20.36
C THR A 484 9.84 7.34 -21.82
N THR A 485 10.04 6.04 -22.10
CA THR A 485 9.87 5.44 -23.43
C THR A 485 8.58 4.60 -23.49
N ALA A 486 7.84 4.68 -24.60
CA ALA A 486 6.60 3.92 -24.79
C ALA A 486 6.82 2.39 -24.85
N ALA A 487 5.98 1.63 -24.16
CA ALA A 487 5.97 0.17 -24.20
C ALA A 487 5.17 -0.36 -25.39
N PRO A 488 5.60 -1.45 -26.06
CA PRO A 488 4.86 -2.07 -27.16
C PRO A 488 3.62 -2.86 -26.68
N ALA A 489 2.77 -3.23 -27.63
CA ALA A 489 1.72 -4.24 -27.42
C ALA A 489 2.29 -5.67 -27.38
N GLY A 490 1.53 -6.62 -26.85
CA GLY A 490 1.87 -8.05 -26.85
C GLY A 490 2.76 -8.50 -25.69
N ILE A 491 2.86 -7.71 -24.61
CA ILE A 491 3.64 -8.03 -23.41
C ILE A 491 2.85 -8.99 -22.53
N ASN A 492 3.49 -10.05 -22.05
CA ASN A 492 2.84 -11.08 -21.24
C ASN A 492 2.51 -10.62 -19.82
N ILE A 493 1.36 -11.07 -19.32
CA ILE A 493 0.99 -11.04 -17.90
C ILE A 493 0.86 -12.50 -17.45
N HIS A 494 1.71 -12.93 -16.52
CA HIS A 494 1.62 -14.26 -15.91
C HIS A 494 0.89 -14.19 -14.58
N ARG A 495 0.14 -15.25 -14.27
CA ARG A 495 -0.42 -15.51 -12.94
C ARG A 495 0.33 -16.64 -12.25
N TYR A 496 0.33 -16.59 -10.92
CA TYR A 496 0.91 -17.58 -10.03
C TYR A 496 -0.11 -17.96 -8.94
N PRO A 497 -0.01 -19.13 -8.31
CA PRO A 497 -0.86 -19.49 -7.17
C PRO A 497 -0.76 -18.46 -6.04
N ALA A 498 -1.83 -18.35 -5.23
CA ALA A 498 -1.81 -17.50 -4.04
C ALA A 498 -0.70 -17.92 -3.05
N GLY A 499 0.13 -16.98 -2.61
CA GLY A 499 1.26 -17.26 -1.73
C GLY A 499 2.44 -17.97 -2.42
N ALA A 500 2.60 -17.81 -3.72
CA ALA A 500 3.76 -18.23 -4.48
C ALA A 500 5.03 -17.41 -4.17
N ASN A 501 4.91 -16.26 -3.48
CA ASN A 501 6.04 -15.40 -3.09
C ASN A 501 6.90 -14.95 -4.29
N GLN A 502 6.24 -14.64 -5.41
CA GLN A 502 6.86 -14.06 -6.60
C GLN A 502 6.89 -12.54 -6.55
N LEU A 503 5.99 -11.92 -5.77
CA LEU A 503 6.16 -10.53 -5.35
C LEU A 503 7.44 -10.39 -4.51
N PRO A 504 8.41 -9.55 -4.93
CA PRO A 504 9.67 -9.38 -4.23
C PRO A 504 9.53 -8.45 -3.01
N SER A 505 10.62 -8.31 -2.26
CA SER A 505 10.81 -7.25 -1.27
C SER A 505 12.29 -6.95 -1.09
N SER A 506 12.64 -5.85 -0.43
CA SER A 506 14.02 -5.37 -0.26
C SER A 506 14.97 -6.27 0.53
N ALA A 507 14.48 -7.39 1.07
CA ALA A 507 15.33 -8.43 1.64
C ALA A 507 16.43 -8.82 0.62
N PRO A 508 17.74 -8.69 0.94
CA PRO A 508 18.81 -8.84 -0.07
C PRO A 508 18.88 -10.20 -0.77
N ASN A 509 18.24 -11.23 -0.21
CA ASN A 509 18.09 -12.57 -0.79
C ASN A 509 16.84 -12.76 -1.66
N ARG A 510 15.86 -11.84 -1.62
CA ARG A 510 14.68 -11.83 -2.49
C ARG A 510 14.89 -10.96 -3.74
N ILE A 511 15.53 -9.80 -3.60
CA ILE A 511 15.72 -8.84 -4.71
C ILE A 511 16.41 -9.44 -5.94
N LEU A 512 17.38 -10.35 -5.76
CA LEU A 512 18.05 -11.03 -6.88
C LEU A 512 17.12 -11.93 -7.72
N ASN A 513 15.96 -12.31 -7.19
CA ASN A 513 14.96 -13.12 -7.88
C ASN A 513 13.77 -12.29 -8.41
N ALA A 514 13.67 -10.99 -8.06
CA ALA A 514 12.58 -10.10 -8.43
C ALA A 514 12.35 -10.08 -9.96
N CYS A 515 13.43 -9.90 -10.71
CA CYS A 515 13.46 -9.91 -12.17
C CYS A 515 13.49 -11.31 -12.79
N SER A 516 13.25 -12.37 -12.00
CA SER A 516 13.26 -13.77 -12.48
C SER A 516 12.25 -14.67 -11.75
N PRO A 517 10.95 -14.30 -11.70
CA PRO A 517 9.90 -15.17 -11.18
C PRO A 517 9.77 -16.44 -12.04
N SER A 518 9.34 -17.54 -11.42
CA SER A 518 9.44 -18.88 -12.03
C SER A 518 8.17 -19.72 -11.87
N GLY A 519 7.86 -20.53 -12.89
CA GLY A 519 6.68 -21.41 -12.89
C GLY A 519 5.33 -20.72 -13.22
N GLY A 520 5.35 -19.44 -13.61
CA GLY A 520 4.15 -18.67 -13.95
C GLY A 520 3.43 -19.17 -15.20
N THR A 521 2.11 -18.99 -15.24
CA THR A 521 1.28 -19.34 -16.40
C THR A 521 0.71 -18.08 -17.04
N LEU A 522 0.82 -17.97 -18.37
CA LEU A 522 0.23 -16.87 -19.14
C LEU A 522 -1.28 -16.74 -18.86
N ALA A 523 -1.71 -15.55 -18.44
CA ALA A 523 -3.11 -15.21 -18.20
C ALA A 523 -3.71 -14.37 -19.34
N CYS A 524 -2.96 -13.37 -19.80
CA CYS A 524 -3.34 -12.37 -20.81
C CYS A 524 -2.09 -11.65 -21.36
N THR A 525 -2.28 -10.81 -22.37
CA THR A 525 -1.22 -9.98 -22.99
C THR A 525 -1.71 -8.55 -23.20
N THR A 526 -0.83 -7.55 -23.14
CA THR A 526 -1.21 -6.16 -23.47
C THR A 526 -1.73 -6.05 -24.91
N THR A 527 -2.88 -5.41 -25.10
CA THR A 527 -3.58 -5.36 -26.39
C THR A 527 -3.12 -4.22 -27.30
N GLN A 528 -2.54 -3.17 -26.72
CA GLN A 528 -2.10 -1.95 -27.40
C GLN A 528 -0.80 -1.42 -26.75
N PRO A 529 -0.04 -0.53 -27.43
CA PRO A 529 1.11 0.13 -26.84
C PRO A 529 0.70 1.03 -25.66
N ILE A 530 1.61 1.23 -24.70
CA ILE A 530 1.40 2.05 -23.51
C ILE A 530 2.36 3.24 -23.56
N ALA A 531 1.82 4.45 -23.67
CA ALA A 531 2.62 5.68 -23.70
C ALA A 531 3.27 5.97 -22.32
N PRO A 532 4.32 6.80 -22.26
CA PRO A 532 4.92 7.22 -20.98
C PRO A 532 3.89 7.87 -20.05
N GLY A 533 3.78 7.37 -18.82
CA GLY A 533 2.88 7.86 -17.77
C GLY A 533 1.43 7.37 -17.89
N GLU A 534 1.10 6.69 -18.98
CA GLU A 534 -0.25 6.16 -19.24
C GLU A 534 -0.39 4.71 -18.79
N CYS A 535 -1.64 4.27 -18.70
CA CYS A 535 -1.99 2.88 -18.37
C CYS A 535 -3.12 2.36 -19.25
N ILE A 536 -3.28 1.04 -19.30
CA ILE A 536 -4.36 0.36 -20.03
C ILE A 536 -5.02 -0.71 -19.14
N SER A 537 -6.35 -0.79 -19.17
CA SER A 537 -7.10 -1.86 -18.50
C SER A 537 -7.12 -3.12 -19.39
N VAL A 538 -6.26 -4.09 -19.11
CA VAL A 538 -6.15 -5.34 -19.87
C VAL A 538 -7.27 -6.30 -19.47
N ALA A 539 -8.24 -6.51 -20.36
CA ALA A 539 -9.36 -7.42 -20.18
C ALA A 539 -9.04 -8.86 -20.64
N GLY A 540 -9.92 -9.81 -20.27
CA GLY A 540 -9.88 -11.19 -20.81
C GLY A 540 -8.83 -12.11 -20.19
N CYS A 541 -8.25 -11.74 -19.04
CA CYS A 541 -7.28 -12.55 -18.33
C CYS A 541 -7.87 -13.89 -17.86
N THR A 542 -7.25 -15.01 -18.27
CA THR A 542 -7.81 -16.35 -18.10
C THR A 542 -7.24 -17.08 -16.88
N GLY A 543 -8.12 -17.81 -16.18
CA GLY A 543 -7.75 -18.69 -15.07
C GLY A 543 -7.22 -17.99 -13.82
N VAL A 544 -7.47 -16.67 -13.69
CA VAL A 544 -7.22 -15.87 -12.48
C VAL A 544 -8.36 -16.04 -11.48
N THR A 545 -8.04 -15.95 -10.19
CA THR A 545 -8.98 -15.94 -9.06
C THR A 545 -8.41 -15.09 -7.94
N ASP A 546 -9.27 -14.60 -7.04
CA ASP A 546 -8.88 -13.84 -5.85
C ASP A 546 -7.69 -14.47 -5.09
N GLY A 547 -6.74 -13.62 -4.72
CA GLY A 547 -5.49 -13.98 -4.06
C GLY A 547 -4.35 -14.46 -4.97
N MET A 548 -4.55 -14.63 -6.29
CA MET A 548 -3.44 -14.98 -7.20
C MET A 548 -2.50 -13.81 -7.47
N GLU A 549 -1.19 -14.06 -7.35
CA GLU A 549 -0.16 -13.10 -7.71
C GLU A 549 -0.07 -12.94 -9.24
N LEU A 550 0.03 -11.70 -9.73
CA LEU A 550 0.20 -11.33 -11.13
C LEU A 550 1.55 -10.64 -11.33
N VAL A 551 2.23 -10.90 -12.44
CA VAL A 551 3.46 -10.20 -12.85
C VAL A 551 3.44 -9.91 -14.36
N VAL A 552 3.74 -8.66 -14.74
CA VAL A 552 3.89 -8.21 -16.13
C VAL A 552 5.36 -8.26 -16.56
N ASN A 553 5.60 -8.46 -17.86
CA ASN A 553 6.95 -8.60 -18.43
C ASN A 553 7.84 -9.73 -17.83
N PRO A 554 7.30 -10.89 -17.38
CA PRO A 554 8.12 -11.96 -16.78
C PRO A 554 9.04 -12.62 -17.83
N PRO A 555 10.13 -13.30 -17.41
CA PRO A 555 11.08 -13.91 -18.34
C PRO A 555 10.43 -14.88 -19.34
N GLY A 556 10.63 -14.63 -20.64
CA GLY A 556 10.11 -15.50 -21.70
C GLY A 556 9.80 -14.78 -23.01
N ALA A 557 8.84 -15.34 -23.76
CA ALA A 557 8.33 -14.72 -24.97
C ALA A 557 7.53 -13.44 -24.62
N GLY A 558 7.71 -12.37 -25.40
CA GLY A 558 7.07 -11.08 -25.14
C GLY A 558 7.77 -10.23 -24.07
N GLN A 559 8.89 -10.69 -23.49
CA GLN A 559 9.69 -9.89 -22.58
C GLN A 559 10.40 -8.74 -23.32
N ILE A 560 10.36 -7.54 -22.74
CA ILE A 560 11.11 -6.35 -23.15
C ILE A 560 12.17 -5.97 -22.10
N ALA A 561 13.09 -5.08 -22.47
CA ALA A 561 13.96 -4.41 -21.51
C ALA A 561 13.24 -3.19 -20.91
N GLU A 562 13.35 -3.04 -19.59
CA GLU A 562 12.74 -2.00 -18.77
C GLU A 562 13.77 -1.51 -17.74
N CYS A 563 13.48 -0.41 -17.02
CA CYS A 563 14.40 0.09 -15.99
C CYS A 563 14.40 -0.79 -14.74
N ARG A 564 13.21 -1.22 -14.30
CA ARG A 564 12.99 -2.02 -13.10
C ARG A 564 11.99 -3.12 -13.45
N CYS A 565 12.38 -4.34 -13.10
CA CYS A 565 11.67 -5.59 -13.37
C CYS A 565 11.15 -6.24 -12.07
N GLY A 566 11.07 -5.45 -11.00
CA GLY A 566 10.75 -5.89 -9.64
C GLY A 566 9.56 -5.15 -8.99
N ASN A 567 9.01 -4.13 -9.65
CA ASN A 567 7.77 -3.40 -9.31
C ASN A 567 6.58 -3.83 -10.20
N ASN A 568 6.78 -4.89 -10.99
CA ASN A 568 5.88 -5.41 -12.01
C ASN A 568 4.71 -6.24 -11.45
N GLY A 569 4.54 -6.26 -10.12
CA GLY A 569 3.68 -7.18 -9.40
C GLY A 569 2.39 -6.55 -8.88
N SER A 570 1.38 -7.40 -8.74
CA SER A 570 0.11 -7.10 -8.06
C SER A 570 -0.57 -8.41 -7.63
N ILE A 571 -1.69 -8.32 -6.90
CA ILE A 571 -2.53 -9.47 -6.55
C ILE A 571 -3.91 -9.28 -7.16
N TYR A 572 -4.40 -10.29 -7.87
CA TYR A 572 -5.76 -10.32 -8.36
C TYR A 572 -6.74 -10.40 -7.20
N GLN A 573 -7.65 -9.45 -7.11
CA GLN A 573 -8.76 -9.42 -6.17
C GLN A 573 -10.00 -8.90 -6.90
N SER A 574 -11.20 -9.36 -6.55
CA SER A 574 -12.45 -8.88 -7.15
C SER A 574 -12.88 -7.53 -6.57
N ALA A 575 -12.09 -6.48 -6.81
CA ALA A 575 -12.33 -5.10 -6.34
C ALA A 575 -13.27 -4.30 -7.27
N MET A 576 -13.88 -3.23 -6.72
CA MET A 576 -14.56 -2.21 -7.51
C MET A 576 -13.54 -1.38 -8.31
N CYS A 577 -13.98 -0.76 -9.41
CA CYS A 577 -13.12 0.09 -10.25
C CYS A 577 -13.43 1.56 -10.01
N GLU A 578 -12.39 2.35 -9.76
CA GLU A 578 -12.44 3.82 -9.71
C GLU A 578 -11.75 4.46 -10.92
N SER A 579 -12.08 5.73 -11.17
CA SER A 579 -11.31 6.57 -12.11
C SER A 579 -9.93 6.87 -11.51
N PRO A 580 -8.84 6.80 -12.27
CA PRO A 580 -7.49 7.01 -11.76
C PRO A 580 -7.23 8.50 -11.41
N ALA A 581 -8.03 9.43 -11.93
CA ALA A 581 -8.08 10.82 -11.46
C ALA A 581 -8.71 10.96 -10.06
N CYS A 582 -9.44 9.93 -9.65
CA CYS A 582 -10.39 9.93 -8.54
C CYS A 582 -10.17 8.77 -7.58
N ILE A 583 -8.99 8.14 -7.60
CA ILE A 583 -8.50 7.38 -6.45
C ILE A 583 -8.59 8.37 -5.29
N ALA A 584 -9.46 8.10 -4.31
CA ALA A 584 -9.46 8.86 -3.08
C ALA A 584 -8.07 8.68 -2.48
N THR A 585 -7.22 9.72 -2.56
CA THR A 585 -5.87 9.61 -2.03
C THR A 585 -5.99 9.62 -0.51
N ALA A 586 -6.09 8.41 0.02
CA ALA A 586 -6.09 8.07 1.42
C ALA A 586 -4.69 7.60 1.74
N SER A 587 -3.85 8.50 2.23
CA SER A 587 -2.62 8.09 2.89
C SER A 587 -3.00 7.38 4.19
N VAL A 588 -2.92 6.05 4.15
CA VAL A 588 -3.22 5.19 5.29
C VAL A 588 -1.97 5.05 6.16
N SER A 589 -1.90 5.87 7.20
CA SER A 589 -0.93 5.70 8.27
C SER A 589 -1.43 4.62 9.21
N LEU A 590 -0.80 3.44 9.15
CA LEU A 590 -1.04 2.34 10.08
C LEU A 590 -0.42 2.70 11.44
N VAL A 591 -1.22 3.23 12.36
CA VAL A 591 -0.81 3.53 13.74
C VAL A 591 -0.70 2.22 14.52
N ARG A 592 0.38 1.48 14.27
CA ARG A 592 0.69 0.24 14.97
C ARG A 592 1.07 0.55 16.42
N PRO A 593 0.52 -0.16 17.42
CA PRO A 593 1.01 -0.05 18.79
C PRO A 593 2.47 -0.46 18.86
N VAL A 594 3.27 0.23 19.66
CA VAL A 594 4.70 -0.05 19.80
C VAL A 594 4.97 -0.79 21.09
N THR A 595 5.88 -1.76 21.03
CA THR A 595 6.32 -2.54 22.18
C THR A 595 7.85 -2.64 22.20
N LEU A 596 8.48 -2.04 23.22
CA LEU A 596 9.93 -2.07 23.40
C LEU A 596 10.35 -3.15 24.39
N PHE A 597 11.44 -3.87 24.08
CA PHE A 597 12.24 -4.58 25.08
C PHE A 597 13.49 -3.77 25.40
N VAL A 598 13.52 -3.14 26.56
CA VAL A 598 14.61 -2.27 27.01
C VAL A 598 15.57 -3.07 27.90
N ALA A 599 16.81 -3.22 27.46
CA ALA A 599 17.86 -4.02 28.11
C ALA A 599 19.01 -3.13 28.60
N LEU A 600 18.98 -2.75 29.88
CA LEU A 600 19.96 -1.86 30.51
C LEU A 600 21.13 -2.63 31.16
N ASP A 601 22.35 -2.26 30.77
CA ASP A 601 23.59 -2.70 31.40
C ASP A 601 23.70 -2.23 32.85
N ARG A 602 24.17 -3.12 33.72
CA ARG A 602 24.46 -2.91 35.14
C ARG A 602 25.77 -3.58 35.57
N SER A 603 26.68 -3.82 34.63
CA SER A 603 28.02 -4.33 34.88
C SER A 603 28.86 -3.36 35.74
N ASN A 604 30.02 -3.79 36.20
CA ASN A 604 30.85 -3.02 37.14
C ASN A 604 31.29 -1.66 36.58
N SER A 605 31.48 -1.53 35.27
CA SER A 605 31.87 -0.29 34.58
C SER A 605 30.87 0.86 34.80
N MET A 606 29.58 0.54 34.93
CA MET A 606 28.52 1.52 35.19
C MET A 606 28.73 2.27 36.52
N ARG A 607 29.55 1.72 37.44
CA ARG A 607 29.84 2.31 38.76
C ARG A 607 31.32 2.60 39.01
N GLU A 608 32.27 1.76 38.59
CA GLU A 608 33.70 1.98 38.87
C GLU A 608 34.57 1.88 37.62
N THR A 609 35.62 2.70 37.55
CA THR A 609 36.72 2.51 36.59
C THR A 609 37.53 1.24 36.90
N LEU A 610 38.34 0.80 35.94
CA LEU A 610 39.39 -0.22 36.18
C LEU A 610 40.41 0.18 37.27
N SER A 611 40.42 1.44 37.71
CA SER A 611 41.23 1.95 38.84
C SER A 611 40.45 2.07 40.16
N GLY A 612 39.27 1.46 40.27
CA GLY A 612 38.44 1.47 41.49
C GLY A 612 37.91 2.87 41.86
N THR A 613 37.73 3.74 40.87
CA THR A 613 37.22 5.11 41.09
C THR A 613 35.72 5.14 40.80
N ASP A 614 34.91 5.53 41.79
CA ASP A 614 33.45 5.59 41.64
C ASP A 614 33.05 6.70 40.64
N ILE A 615 32.30 6.29 39.62
CA ILE A 615 31.82 7.08 38.48
C ILE A 615 30.31 6.86 38.26
N SER A 616 29.59 6.28 39.23
CA SER A 616 28.13 6.05 39.17
C SER A 616 27.34 7.31 38.77
N ALA A 617 27.70 8.46 39.35
CA ALA A 617 27.13 9.77 39.04
C ALA A 617 27.35 10.25 37.59
N LEU A 618 28.23 9.60 36.83
CA LEU A 618 28.54 9.91 35.42
C LEU A 618 27.96 8.88 34.43
N ARG A 619 27.47 7.73 34.93
CA ARG A 619 26.99 6.60 34.12
C ARG A 619 25.68 6.01 34.66
N TRP A 620 25.73 5.22 35.74
CA TRP A 620 24.55 4.54 36.33
C TRP A 620 23.40 5.46 36.72
N ASP A 621 23.67 6.60 37.35
CA ASP A 621 22.63 7.52 37.79
C ASP A 621 21.99 8.30 36.64
N PRO A 622 22.74 8.97 35.73
CA PRO A 622 22.13 9.61 34.56
C PRO A 622 21.41 8.60 33.65
N ALA A 623 21.91 7.37 33.49
CA ALA A 623 21.25 6.35 32.68
C ALA A 623 19.86 5.97 33.22
N ARG A 624 19.75 5.70 34.53
CA ARG A 624 18.46 5.41 35.19
C ARG A 624 17.54 6.62 35.25
N ASN A 625 18.09 7.82 35.41
CA ASN A 625 17.30 9.06 35.42
C ASN A 625 16.68 9.34 34.03
N ALA A 626 17.39 9.05 32.93
CA ALA A 626 16.87 9.20 31.57
C ALA A 626 15.73 8.21 31.30
N LEU A 627 15.91 6.93 31.65
CA LEU A 627 14.86 5.92 31.51
C LEU A 627 13.62 6.25 32.36
N ARG A 628 13.80 6.73 33.60
CA ARG A 628 12.65 7.26 34.38
C ARG A 628 11.99 8.43 33.65
N ALA A 629 12.76 9.44 33.22
CA ALA A 629 12.18 10.60 32.52
C ALA A 629 11.43 10.21 31.23
N PHE A 630 11.89 9.17 30.53
CA PHE A 630 11.24 8.62 29.35
C PHE A 630 9.94 7.86 29.66
N PHE A 631 9.91 7.06 30.74
CA PHE A 631 8.70 6.36 31.18
C PHE A 631 7.67 7.32 31.80
N GLN A 632 8.11 8.43 32.40
CA GLN A 632 7.28 9.48 33.01
C GLN A 632 6.90 10.63 32.07
N ASP A 633 7.22 10.53 30.78
CA ASP A 633 6.82 11.50 29.76
C ASP A 633 5.45 11.08 29.18
N PRO A 634 4.37 11.90 29.32
CA PRO A 634 3.06 11.58 28.77
C PRO A 634 3.05 11.28 27.27
N ALA A 635 4.02 11.79 26.48
CA ALA A 635 4.13 11.44 25.07
C ALA A 635 4.49 9.94 24.83
N SER A 636 4.92 9.21 25.86
CA SER A 636 5.07 7.76 25.89
C SER A 636 3.76 6.99 26.10
N ALA A 637 2.61 7.66 26.28
CA ALA A 637 1.31 6.99 26.40
C ALA A 637 1.03 6.06 25.19
N GLY A 638 0.45 4.89 25.46
CA GLY A 638 0.26 3.82 24.49
C GLY A 638 1.50 2.95 24.22
N LEU A 639 2.67 3.24 24.80
CA LEU A 639 3.88 2.42 24.62
C LEU A 639 3.87 1.17 25.51
N GLY A 640 4.04 0.00 24.91
CA GLY A 640 4.31 -1.24 25.62
C GLY A 640 5.79 -1.30 25.99
N VAL A 641 6.11 -1.60 27.26
CA VAL A 641 7.51 -1.66 27.72
C VAL A 641 7.74 -2.90 28.56
N ALA A 642 8.50 -3.84 27.99
CA ALA A 642 9.19 -4.88 28.74
C ALA A 642 10.60 -4.38 29.10
N PHE A 643 11.01 -4.52 30.37
CA PHE A 643 12.30 -3.99 30.84
C PHE A 643 13.12 -5.03 31.59
N ARG A 644 14.44 -5.03 31.37
CA ARG A 644 15.37 -5.90 32.09
C ARG A 644 16.75 -5.27 32.28
N PHE A 645 17.41 -5.61 33.39
CA PHE A 645 18.84 -5.40 33.60
C PHE A 645 19.69 -6.60 33.12
N TRP A 646 20.94 -6.33 32.71
CA TRP A 646 21.97 -7.33 32.46
C TRP A 646 23.36 -6.83 32.90
N PRO A 647 24.25 -7.68 33.48
CA PRO A 647 23.97 -9.03 33.94
C PRO A 647 23.05 -9.04 35.17
N HIS A 648 22.11 -9.98 35.23
CA HIS A 648 21.18 -10.10 36.37
C HIS A 648 20.50 -11.47 36.40
N ASP A 649 20.37 -12.11 37.56
CA ASP A 649 19.87 -13.51 37.64
C ASP A 649 18.38 -13.65 37.99
N ASN A 650 17.66 -12.53 38.10
CA ASN A 650 16.24 -12.48 38.42
C ASN A 650 15.50 -11.76 37.28
N PRO A 651 14.44 -12.34 36.67
CA PRO A 651 13.74 -13.59 37.01
C PRO A 651 14.33 -14.90 36.44
N GLY A 652 15.54 -14.87 35.88
CA GLY A 652 16.29 -16.07 35.48
C GLY A 652 17.73 -15.70 35.14
N ASN A 653 18.64 -16.68 35.04
CA ASN A 653 20.08 -16.42 34.82
C ASN A 653 20.31 -15.53 33.58
N CYS A 654 20.95 -14.39 33.79
CA CYS A 654 21.53 -13.58 32.72
C CYS A 654 22.87 -13.02 33.22
N ASN A 655 23.70 -13.91 33.75
CA ASN A 655 25.10 -13.69 34.09
C ASN A 655 25.99 -14.61 33.21
N SER A 656 27.30 -14.56 33.39
CA SER A 656 28.27 -15.31 32.58
C SER A 656 28.78 -16.61 33.25
N SER A 657 28.26 -16.99 34.41
CA SER A 657 28.93 -17.96 35.28
C SER A 657 28.91 -19.41 34.76
N SER A 658 30.04 -19.80 34.17
CA SER A 658 30.58 -21.16 34.00
C SER A 658 30.09 -22.08 32.87
N SER A 659 29.16 -21.68 32.01
CA SER A 659 28.89 -22.43 30.75
C SER A 659 28.19 -21.59 29.67
N CYS A 660 28.98 -20.92 28.85
CA CYS A 660 28.49 -20.12 27.72
C CYS A 660 28.05 -21.00 26.55
N GLY A 661 26.76 -21.33 26.50
CA GLY A 661 26.10 -21.99 25.38
C GLY A 661 24.72 -21.40 25.12
N VAL A 662 24.13 -21.67 23.95
CA VAL A 662 22.86 -21.04 23.51
C VAL A 662 21.70 -21.19 24.51
N ALA A 663 21.65 -22.30 25.25
CA ALA A 663 20.64 -22.56 26.28
C ALA A 663 20.71 -21.64 27.53
N PHE A 664 21.70 -20.74 27.63
CA PHE A 664 21.87 -19.82 28.75
C PHE A 664 21.39 -18.39 28.43
N GLY A 665 21.43 -17.97 27.16
CA GLY A 665 20.78 -16.71 26.72
C GLY A 665 19.24 -16.74 26.89
N ASP A 666 18.67 -17.94 27.01
CA ASP A 666 17.27 -18.19 27.34
C ASP A 666 16.80 -17.56 28.67
N GLY A 667 17.71 -17.35 29.63
CA GLY A 667 17.35 -16.70 30.89
C GLY A 667 17.27 -15.17 30.78
N CYS A 668 17.99 -14.56 29.83
CA CYS A 668 17.97 -13.13 29.54
C CYS A 668 16.66 -12.64 28.91
N ARG A 669 15.92 -13.50 28.19
CA ARG A 669 14.63 -13.12 27.55
C ARG A 669 13.50 -12.82 28.53
N ASN A 670 13.64 -13.26 29.78
CA ASN A 670 12.58 -13.10 30.77
C ASN A 670 12.61 -11.66 31.31
N ALA A 671 11.71 -10.79 30.86
CA ALA A 671 11.66 -9.40 31.32
C ALA A 671 11.50 -9.32 32.85
N LEU A 672 12.20 -8.38 33.50
CA LEU A 672 12.08 -8.15 34.95
C LEU A 672 10.77 -7.43 35.27
N ILE A 673 10.44 -6.41 34.49
CA ILE A 673 9.08 -5.87 34.39
C ILE A 673 8.50 -6.39 33.07
N PRO A 674 7.57 -7.35 33.10
CA PRO A 674 6.96 -7.88 31.89
C PRO A 674 5.95 -6.91 31.30
N PHE A 675 5.78 -7.00 29.98
CA PHE A 675 4.61 -6.53 29.25
C PHE A 675 3.88 -7.76 28.70
N ASP A 676 2.56 -7.75 28.74
CA ASP A 676 1.70 -8.91 28.43
C ASP A 676 0.76 -8.68 27.23
N GLY A 677 0.99 -7.60 26.47
CA GLY A 677 0.17 -7.21 25.31
C GLY A 677 -1.17 -6.57 25.65
N THR A 678 -1.53 -6.43 26.93
CA THR A 678 -2.79 -5.78 27.29
C THR A 678 -2.68 -4.25 27.29
N ALA A 679 -3.72 -3.56 26.81
CA ALA A 679 -3.78 -2.10 26.83
C ALA A 679 -3.61 -1.53 28.25
N ALA A 680 -4.16 -2.20 29.27
CA ALA A 680 -3.99 -1.87 30.69
C ALA A 680 -2.57 -2.08 31.24
N ARG A 681 -1.61 -2.47 30.40
CA ARG A 681 -0.16 -2.57 30.70
C ARG A 681 0.70 -1.71 29.79
N ARG A 682 0.11 -0.93 28.87
CA ARG A 682 0.81 0.13 28.15
C ARG A 682 1.00 1.31 29.11
N LEU A 683 2.00 2.15 28.83
CA LEU A 683 2.13 3.43 29.52
C LEU A 683 0.91 4.33 29.20
N THR A 684 0.54 5.25 30.08
CA THR A 684 -0.56 6.21 29.86
C THR A 684 -0.13 7.66 30.12
N GLU A 685 -1.03 8.63 29.93
CA GLU A 685 -0.78 10.03 30.33
C GLU A 685 -0.91 10.27 31.85
N ASP A 686 -1.48 9.31 32.60
CA ASP A 686 -1.66 9.37 34.05
C ASP A 686 -0.36 8.98 34.79
N PRO A 687 0.20 9.81 35.68
CA PRO A 687 1.45 9.48 36.37
C PRO A 687 1.29 8.31 37.36
N ALA A 688 2.39 7.64 37.69
CA ALA A 688 2.40 6.67 38.79
C ALA A 688 1.86 7.27 40.10
N PRO A 689 1.03 6.54 40.86
CA PRO A 689 0.79 5.10 40.77
C PRO A 689 -0.43 4.68 39.93
N TRP A 690 -1.05 5.59 39.17
CA TRP A 690 -2.24 5.29 38.37
C TRP A 690 -1.89 4.47 37.12
N ASP A 691 -0.87 4.88 36.36
CA ASP A 691 -0.17 3.97 35.46
C ASP A 691 0.58 2.90 36.28
N GLN A 692 0.14 1.65 36.11
CA GLN A 692 0.71 0.48 36.78
C GLN A 692 2.01 -0.02 36.13
N GLN A 693 2.25 0.31 34.86
CA GLN A 693 3.47 -0.02 34.14
C GLN A 693 4.57 1.03 34.43
N GLU A 694 4.28 2.33 34.38
CA GLU A 694 5.21 3.38 34.84
C GLU A 694 5.65 3.09 36.28
N ASN A 695 4.70 2.88 37.18
CA ASN A 695 4.97 2.56 38.58
C ASN A 695 5.85 1.30 38.72
N ALA A 696 5.63 0.25 37.93
CA ALA A 696 6.47 -0.95 37.96
C ALA A 696 7.90 -0.68 37.45
N LEU A 697 8.05 0.07 36.37
CA LEU A 697 9.34 0.42 35.76
C LEU A 697 10.16 1.36 36.65
N VAL A 698 9.54 2.40 37.21
CA VAL A 698 10.20 3.38 38.07
C VAL A 698 10.67 2.74 39.38
N ASN A 699 9.87 1.86 40.00
CA ASN A 699 10.30 1.08 41.16
C ASN A 699 11.40 0.05 40.84
N ALA A 700 11.47 -0.46 39.60
CA ALA A 700 12.60 -1.32 39.17
C ALA A 700 13.91 -0.52 39.03
N LEU A 701 13.83 0.76 38.66
CA LEU A 701 14.99 1.66 38.54
C LEU A 701 15.44 2.25 39.89
N PHE A 702 14.53 2.50 40.83
CA PHE A 702 14.78 3.21 42.09
C PHE A 702 14.21 2.45 43.30
N PRO A 703 15.06 1.98 44.25
CA PRO A 703 16.51 2.20 44.36
C PRO A 703 17.35 1.48 43.29
N GLY A 704 16.75 0.49 42.60
CA GLY A 704 17.41 -0.36 41.63
C GLY A 704 18.28 -1.44 42.27
N PRO A 705 18.60 -2.53 41.54
CA PRO A 705 19.29 -3.70 42.10
C PRO A 705 20.83 -3.53 42.15
N GLY A 706 21.34 -2.29 42.08
CA GLY A 706 22.76 -1.95 42.01
C GLY A 706 23.46 -2.31 40.70
N THR A 707 24.78 -2.13 40.67
CA THR A 707 25.70 -2.55 39.60
C THR A 707 26.56 -3.71 40.09
N SER A 708 26.79 -4.73 39.26
CA SER A 708 27.70 -5.86 39.58
C SER A 708 27.98 -6.73 38.37
N GLY A 709 29.20 -7.23 38.26
CA GLY A 709 29.60 -8.28 37.30
C GLY A 709 30.13 -7.74 35.97
N ASP A 710 30.42 -8.65 35.06
CA ASP A 710 31.02 -8.38 33.75
C ASP A 710 29.96 -7.97 32.71
N THR A 711 30.34 -7.78 31.44
CA THR A 711 29.47 -7.27 30.37
C THR A 711 29.16 -8.37 29.32
N PRO A 712 28.27 -9.34 29.61
CA PRO A 712 27.94 -10.45 28.72
C PRO A 712 26.93 -10.02 27.65
N MET A 713 27.39 -9.24 26.67
CA MET A 713 26.53 -8.60 25.66
C MET A 713 25.81 -9.59 24.74
N TYR A 714 26.47 -10.69 24.34
CA TYR A 714 25.86 -11.72 23.48
C TYR A 714 24.57 -12.34 24.08
N PRO A 715 24.58 -12.95 25.29
CA PRO A 715 23.36 -13.54 25.85
C PRO A 715 22.31 -12.47 26.20
N ALA A 716 22.72 -11.25 26.58
CA ALA A 716 21.78 -10.15 26.82
C ALA A 716 21.00 -9.78 25.54
N LEU A 717 21.68 -9.56 24.43
CA LEU A 717 21.05 -9.28 23.13
C LEU A 717 20.27 -10.48 22.60
N HIS A 718 20.79 -11.71 22.73
CA HIS A 718 20.09 -12.93 22.36
C HIS A 718 18.78 -13.08 23.12
N GLY A 719 18.77 -12.79 24.43
CA GLY A 719 17.57 -12.81 25.24
C GLY A 719 16.56 -11.76 24.79
N ALA A 720 17.01 -10.51 24.60
CA ALA A 720 16.17 -9.40 24.16
C ALA A 720 15.53 -9.65 22.79
N THR A 721 16.31 -10.08 21.79
CA THR A 721 15.79 -10.43 20.47
C THR A 721 14.90 -11.66 20.54
N THR A 722 15.23 -12.69 21.31
CA THR A 722 14.36 -13.86 21.51
C THR A 722 13.00 -13.47 22.11
N TRP A 723 12.96 -12.54 23.09
CA TRP A 723 11.69 -12.04 23.61
C TRP A 723 10.91 -11.30 22.54
N ALA A 724 11.55 -10.34 21.87
CA ALA A 724 10.91 -9.47 20.88
C ALA A 724 10.41 -10.24 19.65
N ILE A 725 11.16 -11.24 19.16
CA ILE A 725 10.74 -12.15 18.08
C ILE A 725 9.51 -12.96 18.52
N ASN A 726 9.53 -13.56 19.71
CA ASN A 726 8.39 -14.33 20.21
C ASN A 726 7.15 -13.45 20.41
N TYR A 727 7.33 -12.20 20.85
CA TYR A 727 6.25 -11.23 21.02
C TYR A 727 5.69 -10.76 19.65
N LYS A 728 6.54 -10.33 18.70
CA LYS A 728 6.13 -9.95 17.32
C LYS A 728 5.44 -11.10 16.57
N ASN A 729 5.85 -12.35 16.79
CA ASN A 729 5.20 -13.53 16.22
C ASN A 729 3.81 -13.82 16.83
N ALA A 730 3.55 -13.35 18.06
CA ALA A 730 2.23 -13.43 18.71
C ALA A 730 1.35 -12.21 18.40
N HIS A 731 1.99 -11.06 18.13
CA HIS A 731 1.38 -9.74 17.90
C HIS A 731 1.86 -9.11 16.56
N PRO A 732 1.52 -9.70 15.40
CA PRO A 732 1.92 -9.18 14.08
C PRO A 732 1.28 -7.82 13.70
N GLU A 733 0.29 -7.38 14.48
CA GLU A 733 -0.35 -6.07 14.43
C GLU A 733 0.50 -4.95 15.06
N GLU A 734 1.43 -5.28 15.96
CA GLU A 734 2.27 -4.32 16.68
C GLU A 734 3.65 -4.13 16.04
N GLU A 735 4.29 -2.99 16.28
CA GLU A 735 5.72 -2.83 16.05
C GLU A 735 6.53 -3.13 17.31
N VAL A 736 7.64 -3.83 17.13
CA VAL A 736 8.41 -4.43 18.23
C VAL A 736 9.89 -4.18 18.02
N ALA A 737 10.53 -3.56 19.00
CA ALA A 737 11.94 -3.21 18.92
C ALA A 737 12.69 -3.52 20.23
N VAL A 738 13.98 -3.83 20.09
CA VAL A 738 14.92 -3.98 21.21
C VAL A 738 15.70 -2.66 21.36
N VAL A 739 15.86 -2.21 22.61
CA VAL A 739 16.77 -1.10 22.95
C VAL A 739 17.84 -1.63 23.89
N LEU A 740 19.04 -1.87 23.36
CA LEU A 740 20.21 -2.33 24.11
C LEU A 740 21.00 -1.11 24.60
N VAL A 741 21.19 -0.97 25.92
CA VAL A 741 21.85 0.21 26.52
C VAL A 741 23.06 -0.26 27.34
N THR A 742 24.27 0.21 27.04
CA THR A 742 25.54 -0.23 27.68
C THR A 742 26.60 0.86 27.83
N ASP A 743 27.50 0.69 28.81
CA ASP A 743 28.72 1.50 28.94
C ASP A 743 30.03 0.76 28.67
N GLY A 744 29.95 -0.51 28.28
CA GLY A 744 31.05 -1.47 28.32
C GLY A 744 31.35 -2.11 26.96
N ILE A 745 32.53 -2.71 26.88
CA ILE A 745 32.87 -3.66 25.81
C ILE A 745 32.42 -5.06 26.23
N PRO A 746 32.03 -5.95 25.29
CA PRO A 746 31.78 -7.35 25.59
C PRO A 746 33.00 -7.97 26.28
N SER A 747 32.82 -8.50 27.49
CA SER A 747 33.91 -8.96 28.34
C SER A 747 33.79 -10.41 28.80
N ASP A 748 32.65 -11.06 28.59
CA ASP A 748 32.45 -12.48 28.93
C ASP A 748 31.45 -13.18 27.97
N CYS A 749 31.48 -14.51 27.97
CA CYS A 749 30.91 -15.39 26.96
C CYS A 749 31.40 -15.09 25.52
N ASP A 750 30.49 -14.90 24.56
CA ASP A 750 30.89 -14.55 23.20
C ASP A 750 31.07 -13.04 23.11
N THR A 751 32.30 -12.62 22.79
CA THR A 751 32.72 -11.23 22.69
C THR A 751 33.01 -10.80 21.25
N VAL A 752 32.75 -11.68 20.26
CA VAL A 752 32.97 -11.40 18.83
C VAL A 752 31.89 -10.45 18.31
N PRO A 753 32.22 -9.23 17.84
CA PRO A 753 31.22 -8.24 17.41
C PRO A 753 30.27 -8.77 16.35
N ASN A 754 30.79 -9.52 15.36
CA ASN A 754 30.00 -10.12 14.29
C ASN A 754 28.97 -11.15 14.80
N HIS A 755 29.30 -11.92 15.84
CA HIS A 755 28.37 -12.89 16.42
C HIS A 755 27.24 -12.20 17.19
N ILE A 756 27.58 -11.15 17.95
CA ILE A 756 26.61 -10.34 18.68
C ILE A 756 25.66 -9.65 17.68
N ALA A 757 26.20 -8.98 16.66
CA ALA A 757 25.40 -8.29 15.65
C ALA A 757 24.58 -9.24 14.74
N ALA A 758 25.02 -10.49 14.54
CA ALA A 758 24.23 -11.48 13.81
C ALA A 758 22.89 -11.84 14.50
N LEU A 759 22.79 -11.65 15.82
CA LEU A 759 21.53 -11.77 16.56
C LEU A 759 20.54 -10.67 16.16
N ALA A 760 21.04 -9.43 16.03
CA ALA A 760 20.26 -8.29 15.57
C ALA A 760 19.82 -8.47 14.12
N ARG A 761 20.73 -8.92 13.23
CA ARG A 761 20.38 -9.29 11.84
C ARG A 761 19.29 -10.35 11.78
N ASN A 762 19.35 -11.37 12.64
CA ASN A 762 18.33 -12.41 12.64
C ASN A 762 16.94 -11.85 13.00
N ALA A 763 16.88 -11.02 14.06
CA ALA A 763 15.66 -10.36 14.52
C ALA A 763 15.06 -9.44 13.44
N PHE A 764 15.89 -8.61 12.81
CA PHE A 764 15.42 -7.68 11.78
C PHE A 764 15.05 -8.40 10.48
N ALA A 765 16.01 -9.07 9.84
CA ALA A 765 15.85 -9.58 8.47
C ALA A 765 14.89 -10.78 8.33
N ASN A 766 14.57 -11.49 9.42
CA ASN A 766 13.65 -12.64 9.37
C ASN A 766 12.34 -12.44 10.15
N HIS A 767 12.28 -11.46 11.07
CA HIS A 767 11.13 -11.26 11.95
C HIS A 767 10.64 -9.79 12.03
N GLY A 768 11.29 -8.84 11.35
CA GLY A 768 10.89 -7.44 11.35
C GLY A 768 11.07 -6.74 12.71
N VAL A 769 11.89 -7.28 13.61
CA VAL A 769 12.18 -6.70 14.92
C VAL A 769 13.41 -5.82 14.81
N ARG A 770 13.27 -4.51 15.05
CA ARG A 770 14.41 -3.58 15.07
C ARG A 770 15.26 -3.78 16.32
N VAL A 771 16.57 -3.50 16.21
CA VAL A 771 17.47 -3.40 17.37
C VAL A 771 18.18 -2.06 17.32
N HIS A 772 17.91 -1.22 18.31
CA HIS A 772 18.59 0.05 18.54
C HIS A 772 19.65 -0.17 19.62
N ALA A 773 20.84 0.39 19.45
CA ALA A 773 21.96 0.22 20.36
C ALA A 773 22.46 1.57 20.87
N VAL A 774 22.53 1.72 22.20
CA VAL A 774 22.98 2.94 22.87
C VAL A 774 24.21 2.64 23.70
N GLY A 775 25.36 3.13 23.25
CA GLY A 775 26.64 3.04 23.93
C GLY A 775 27.01 4.34 24.61
N PHE A 776 27.70 4.27 25.74
CA PHE A 776 28.40 5.42 26.33
C PHE A 776 29.68 5.04 27.08
N GLY A 777 30.46 6.06 27.45
CA GLY A 777 31.53 5.92 28.45
C GLY A 777 32.76 5.12 28.01
N SER A 778 32.66 3.79 27.97
CA SER A 778 33.71 2.85 27.56
C SER A 778 33.24 1.77 26.57
N SER A 779 32.01 1.86 26.08
CA SER A 779 31.54 1.04 24.96
C SER A 779 32.32 1.34 23.69
N ASN A 780 32.62 0.32 22.87
CA ASN A 780 33.20 0.55 21.54
C ASN A 780 32.09 0.99 20.56
N ALA A 781 32.25 2.16 19.93
CA ALA A 781 31.29 2.66 18.94
C ALA A 781 31.15 1.73 17.72
N GLU A 782 32.20 1.00 17.35
CA GLU A 782 32.17 0.07 16.20
C GLU A 782 31.15 -1.05 16.41
N ILE A 783 31.06 -1.63 17.62
CA ILE A 783 30.07 -2.70 17.91
C ILE A 783 28.66 -2.13 18.13
N ILE A 784 28.53 -0.93 18.68
CA ILE A 784 27.23 -0.25 18.83
C ILE A 784 26.62 0.04 17.45
N ASN A 785 27.43 0.60 16.53
CA ASN A 785 27.04 0.77 15.13
C ASN A 785 26.70 -0.59 14.51
N LEU A 786 27.61 -1.57 14.56
CA LEU A 786 27.41 -2.88 13.92
C LEU A 786 26.14 -3.60 14.41
N ILE A 787 25.80 -3.52 15.70
CA ILE A 787 24.56 -4.11 16.25
C ILE A 787 23.32 -3.40 15.69
N ALA A 788 23.31 -2.07 15.68
CA ALA A 788 22.17 -1.28 15.22
C ALA A 788 21.99 -1.34 13.69
N ASP A 789 23.07 -1.18 12.94
CA ASP A 789 23.14 -1.34 11.48
C ASP A 789 22.59 -2.73 11.12
N GLN A 790 23.21 -3.82 11.59
CA GLN A 790 22.70 -5.17 11.33
C GLN A 790 21.27 -5.40 11.83
N GLY A 791 20.86 -4.69 12.90
CA GLY A 791 19.53 -4.74 13.50
C GLY A 791 18.46 -3.85 12.86
N GLY A 792 18.77 -3.11 11.78
CA GLY A 792 17.83 -2.18 11.15
C GLY A 792 17.27 -1.13 12.10
N GLY A 793 18.06 -0.71 13.09
CA GLY A 793 17.73 0.31 14.07
C GLY A 793 18.84 1.35 14.22
N GLN A 794 18.72 2.22 15.21
CA GLN A 794 19.61 3.38 15.38
C GLN A 794 20.78 3.09 16.34
N ALA A 795 21.96 3.63 16.00
CA ALA A 795 23.16 3.64 16.83
C ALA A 795 23.31 4.99 17.55
N PHE A 796 23.43 4.98 18.88
CA PHE A 796 23.65 6.18 19.69
C PHE A 796 24.95 6.05 20.48
N ASN A 797 25.99 6.80 20.08
CA ASN A 797 27.28 6.82 20.75
C ASN A 797 27.41 8.08 21.62
N LEU A 798 27.05 7.96 22.89
CA LEU A 798 26.86 9.09 23.79
C LEU A 798 28.06 9.30 24.72
N ASN A 799 28.36 10.55 25.06
CA ASN A 799 29.39 10.85 26.06
C ASN A 799 28.85 10.60 27.47
N ALA A 800 29.63 9.91 28.31
CA ALA A 800 29.36 9.79 29.73
C ALA A 800 29.62 11.11 30.47
N GLY A 801 28.91 11.34 31.57
CA GLY A 801 29.00 12.56 32.37
C GLY A 801 27.68 13.29 32.56
N THR A 802 27.74 14.59 32.84
CA THR A 802 26.59 15.40 33.26
C THR A 802 25.52 15.59 32.18
N THR A 803 25.86 15.45 30.90
CA THR A 803 24.91 15.54 29.77
C THR A 803 24.27 14.20 29.41
N LEU A 804 24.80 13.06 29.89
CA LEU A 804 24.34 11.72 29.49
C LEU A 804 22.84 11.52 29.72
N GLN A 805 22.27 12.10 30.79
CA GLN A 805 20.83 11.99 31.06
C GLN A 805 19.98 12.62 29.94
N GLY A 806 20.34 13.81 29.46
CA GLY A 806 19.63 14.49 28.38
C GLY A 806 19.83 13.77 27.05
N ASN A 807 21.08 13.43 26.73
CA ASN A 807 21.41 12.75 25.48
C ASN A 807 20.75 11.37 25.36
N LEU A 808 20.68 10.59 26.45
CA LEU A 808 19.99 9.29 26.46
C LEU A 808 18.47 9.45 26.43
N LEU A 809 17.91 10.48 27.08
CA LEU A 809 16.49 10.78 26.94
C LEU A 809 16.14 11.13 25.49
N ASN A 810 16.93 11.99 24.83
CA ASN A 810 16.74 12.33 23.41
C ASN A 810 16.86 11.10 22.51
N ALA A 811 17.81 10.20 22.77
CA ALA A 811 17.92 8.92 22.05
C ALA A 811 16.65 8.06 22.21
N LEU A 812 16.14 7.91 23.44
CA LEU A 812 14.91 7.15 23.70
C LEU A 812 13.68 7.82 23.05
N VAL A 813 13.63 9.16 23.02
CA VAL A 813 12.58 9.93 22.33
C VAL A 813 12.66 9.80 20.81
N SER A 814 13.86 9.73 20.22
CA SER A 814 14.06 9.46 18.78
C SER A 814 13.58 8.05 18.42
N ILE A 815 13.98 7.03 19.20
CA ILE A 815 13.49 5.64 19.06
C ILE A 815 11.97 5.56 19.20
N ARG A 816 11.37 6.35 20.10
CA ARG A 816 9.92 6.48 20.25
C ARG A 816 9.27 7.13 19.02
N GLY A 817 9.90 8.16 18.45
CA GLY A 817 9.43 8.88 17.26
C GLY A 817 9.42 8.02 16.00
N GLU A 818 10.50 7.25 15.76
CA GLU A 818 10.56 6.28 14.64
C GLU A 818 9.47 5.20 14.70
N ALA A 819 8.90 4.96 15.88
CA ALA A 819 7.96 3.88 16.11
C ALA A 819 6.49 4.34 16.21
N LEU A 820 6.20 5.57 16.68
CA LEU A 820 4.84 6.05 16.96
C LEU A 820 4.39 7.21 16.04
N PRO A 821 3.94 6.94 14.80
CA PRO A 821 3.39 7.97 13.93
C PRO A 821 2.04 8.51 14.46
N CYS A 822 2.07 9.66 15.12
CA CYS A 822 0.89 10.54 15.26
C CYS A 822 0.73 11.47 14.05
N ASP A 823 1.74 11.55 13.19
CA ASP A 823 1.67 12.25 11.92
C ASP A 823 1.03 11.34 10.88
N VAL A 824 -0.16 11.74 10.43
CA VAL A 824 -0.81 11.13 9.27
C VAL A 824 -0.24 11.83 8.04
N THR A 825 0.37 11.09 7.13
CA THR A 825 0.80 11.64 5.84
C THR A 825 -0.42 12.24 5.13
N VAL A 826 -0.29 13.35 4.41
CA VAL A 826 -1.37 13.89 3.55
C VAL A 826 -0.96 13.77 2.09
N PRO A 827 -1.90 13.48 1.15
CA PRO A 827 -1.60 13.52 -0.27
C PRO A 827 -1.24 14.93 -0.72
N THR A 828 -0.43 15.05 -1.77
CA THR A 828 -0.01 16.34 -2.34
C THR A 828 -1.19 17.27 -2.67
N ALA A 829 -2.33 16.72 -3.08
CA ALA A 829 -3.57 17.46 -3.29
C ALA A 829 -4.10 18.16 -2.01
N GLY A 830 -4.05 17.47 -0.87
CA GLY A 830 -4.45 18.02 0.44
C GLY A 830 -3.41 18.93 1.07
N VAL A 831 -2.15 18.82 0.67
CA VAL A 831 -1.12 19.82 0.97
C VAL A 831 -1.39 21.11 0.19
N SER A 832 -1.88 21.00 -1.06
CA SER A 832 -2.27 22.18 -1.86
C SER A 832 -3.63 22.79 -1.50
N ASP A 833 -4.57 22.01 -0.96
CA ASP A 833 -5.80 22.49 -0.32
C ASP A 833 -6.03 21.84 1.06
N PRO A 834 -5.42 22.41 2.13
CA PRO A 834 -5.60 21.95 3.50
C PRO A 834 -7.04 22.00 4.02
N ALA A 835 -7.95 22.73 3.36
CA ALA A 835 -9.36 22.82 3.76
C ALA A 835 -10.20 21.66 3.20
N SER A 836 -9.69 20.93 2.18
CA SER A 836 -10.33 19.72 1.65
C SER A 836 -10.16 18.49 2.55
N VAL A 837 -9.09 18.44 3.35
CA VAL A 837 -8.62 17.23 4.04
C VAL A 837 -9.58 16.75 5.12
N SER A 838 -9.88 15.45 5.10
CA SER A 838 -10.72 14.74 6.08
C SER A 838 -9.94 13.56 6.66
N VAL A 839 -9.55 13.65 7.94
CA VAL A 839 -8.89 12.52 8.61
C VAL A 839 -9.94 11.58 9.22
N VAL A 840 -9.88 10.31 8.86
CA VAL A 840 -10.78 9.25 9.35
C VAL A 840 -9.97 8.22 10.13
N TYR A 841 -10.45 7.85 11.31
CA TYR A 841 -9.98 6.69 12.05
C TYR A 841 -10.94 5.52 11.83
N GLU A 842 -10.41 4.38 11.41
CA GLU A 842 -11.12 3.10 11.26
C GLU A 842 -10.62 2.15 12.35
N THR A 843 -11.49 1.70 13.25
CA THR A 843 -11.12 0.70 14.27
C THR A 843 -10.86 -0.67 13.64
N ALA A 844 -10.15 -1.56 14.35
CA ALA A 844 -9.97 -2.97 13.96
C ALA A 844 -11.28 -3.76 13.74
N ALA A 845 -12.43 -3.22 14.16
CA ALA A 845 -13.76 -3.77 13.94
C ALA A 845 -14.47 -3.21 12.70
N GLY A 846 -13.80 -2.38 11.87
CA GLY A 846 -14.38 -1.73 10.69
C GLY A 846 -15.31 -0.56 11.01
N VAL A 847 -15.32 -0.06 12.24
CA VAL A 847 -16.12 1.13 12.63
C VAL A 847 -15.28 2.38 12.36
N GLU A 848 -15.77 3.22 11.45
CA GLU A 848 -15.14 4.50 11.08
C GLU A 848 -15.59 5.67 11.97
N THR A 849 -14.73 6.68 12.10
CA THR A 849 -14.99 7.94 12.79
C THR A 849 -14.17 9.05 12.17
N THR A 850 -14.83 10.05 11.58
CA THR A 850 -14.17 11.27 11.08
C THR A 850 -13.67 12.11 12.26
N LEU A 851 -12.35 12.31 12.31
CA LEU A 851 -11.71 13.12 13.33
C LEU A 851 -11.89 14.60 13.01
N THR A 852 -12.15 15.43 14.01
CA THR A 852 -12.43 16.86 13.78
C THR A 852 -11.15 17.69 13.64
N PRO A 853 -11.05 18.60 12.64
CA PRO A 853 -9.94 19.53 12.56
C PRO A 853 -9.88 20.51 13.76
N ARG A 854 -8.68 20.99 14.04
CA ARG A 854 -8.29 21.98 15.05
C ARG A 854 -7.34 23.00 14.43
N ALA A 855 -7.27 24.20 15.01
CA ALA A 855 -6.49 25.31 14.47
C ALA A 855 -4.98 25.26 14.85
N GLY A 856 -4.52 24.16 15.44
CA GLY A 856 -3.17 23.99 15.99
C GLY A 856 -3.19 23.41 17.40
N ILE A 857 -2.02 22.98 17.90
CA ILE A 857 -1.84 22.32 19.21
C ILE A 857 -2.45 23.10 20.40
N GLY A 858 -2.40 24.43 20.38
CA GLY A 858 -3.03 25.30 21.41
C GLY A 858 -4.56 25.28 21.43
N SER A 859 -5.20 24.54 20.52
CA SER A 859 -6.65 24.29 20.45
C SER A 859 -7.00 22.80 20.48
N CYS A 860 -6.03 21.92 20.77
CA CYS A 860 -6.25 20.48 20.78
C CYS A 860 -7.09 19.99 21.96
N GLY A 861 -7.76 18.87 21.69
CA GLY A 861 -8.44 17.98 22.61
C GLY A 861 -8.48 16.64 21.87
N THR A 862 -9.66 16.11 21.59
CA THR A 862 -9.80 15.16 20.47
C THR A 862 -9.74 15.90 19.12
N GLY A 863 -9.17 15.29 18.08
CA GLY A 863 -9.06 15.84 16.72
C GLY A 863 -7.67 15.74 16.08
N TRP A 864 -7.44 16.54 15.03
CA TRP A 864 -6.17 16.66 14.28
C TRP A 864 -5.92 18.11 13.85
N TYR A 865 -4.69 18.45 13.45
CA TYR A 865 -4.34 19.79 12.96
C TYR A 865 -3.20 19.75 11.92
N PHE A 866 -3.14 20.79 11.09
CA PHE A 866 -1.95 21.12 10.30
C PHE A 866 -1.00 22.01 11.11
N GLU A 867 0.30 21.81 10.92
CA GLU A 867 1.31 22.77 11.36
C GLU A 867 1.77 23.66 10.19
N PRO A 868 2.13 24.93 10.42
CA PRO A 868 2.54 25.84 9.34
C PRO A 868 3.76 25.33 8.59
N GLY A 869 3.60 25.07 7.29
CA GLY A 869 4.68 24.55 6.43
C GLY A 869 4.81 23.02 6.38
N ASN A 870 3.99 22.27 7.12
CA ASN A 870 4.07 20.82 7.18
C ASN A 870 3.23 20.15 6.06
N THR A 871 3.73 19.04 5.52
CA THR A 871 3.04 18.22 4.49
C THR A 871 2.17 17.10 5.10
N ASN A 872 2.20 16.97 6.42
CA ASN A 872 1.47 15.96 7.19
C ASN A 872 0.48 16.65 8.15
N VAL A 873 -0.53 15.92 8.63
CA VAL A 873 -1.42 16.37 9.72
C VAL A 873 -1.09 15.63 11.01
N LYS A 874 -0.94 16.37 12.09
CA LYS A 874 -0.66 15.83 13.42
C LYS A 874 -1.98 15.53 14.12
N LEU A 875 -2.14 14.29 14.62
CA LEU A 875 -3.21 13.96 15.55
C LEU A 875 -3.02 14.76 16.85
N CYS A 876 -4.11 15.27 17.43
CA CYS A 876 -4.04 15.87 18.76
C CYS A 876 -3.64 14.80 19.80
N PRO A 877 -2.86 15.13 20.86
CA PRO A 877 -2.30 14.14 21.79
C PRO A 877 -3.31 13.11 22.32
N GLN A 878 -4.45 13.58 22.87
CA GLN A 878 -5.54 12.73 23.33
C GLN A 878 -6.00 11.75 22.25
N THR A 879 -6.32 12.23 21.04
CA THR A 879 -6.74 11.36 19.93
C THR A 879 -5.65 10.40 19.47
N CYS A 880 -4.36 10.76 19.58
CA CYS A 880 -3.30 9.79 19.36
C CYS A 880 -3.26 8.74 20.47
N SER A 881 -3.47 9.07 21.76
CA SER A 881 -3.61 8.08 22.84
C SER A 881 -4.84 7.20 22.65
N ASP A 882 -6.01 7.78 22.40
CA ASP A 882 -7.29 7.08 22.15
C ASP A 882 -7.12 6.00 21.04
N ILE A 883 -6.34 6.32 20.00
CA ILE A 883 -6.05 5.42 18.87
C ILE A 883 -4.97 4.39 19.24
N ARG A 884 -3.88 4.79 19.92
CA ARG A 884 -2.83 3.87 20.42
C ARG A 884 -3.38 2.83 21.41
N GLU A 885 -4.41 3.19 22.18
CA GLU A 885 -5.11 2.32 23.14
C GLU A 885 -6.08 1.33 22.47
N ASN A 886 -6.46 1.57 21.21
CA ASN A 886 -7.37 0.73 20.42
C ASN A 886 -6.61 0.08 19.23
N PRO A 887 -5.81 -0.97 19.50
CA PRO A 887 -4.85 -1.53 18.54
C PRO A 887 -5.50 -2.11 17.28
N GLY A 888 -4.76 -2.04 16.16
CA GLY A 888 -5.18 -2.60 14.87
C GLY A 888 -6.13 -1.71 14.05
N GLY A 889 -6.36 -0.46 14.47
CA GLY A 889 -7.07 0.52 13.65
C GLY A 889 -6.17 1.21 12.60
N LYS A 890 -6.78 1.74 11.55
CA LYS A 890 -6.14 2.52 10.48
C LYS A 890 -6.45 4.01 10.67
N VAL A 891 -5.49 4.90 10.39
CA VAL A 891 -5.79 6.33 10.25
C VAL A 891 -5.55 6.73 8.79
N ARG A 892 -6.56 7.33 8.17
CA ARG A 892 -6.58 7.69 6.75
C ARG A 892 -6.72 9.21 6.64
N ALA A 893 -5.70 9.91 6.13
CA ALA A 893 -5.90 11.28 5.68
C ALA A 893 -6.53 11.21 4.28
N ILE A 894 -7.85 11.21 4.25
CA ILE A 894 -8.61 11.22 3.01
C ILE A 894 -8.61 12.66 2.51
N VAL A 895 -7.89 12.92 1.43
CA VAL A 895 -8.32 14.00 0.53
C VAL A 895 -9.52 13.42 -0.20
N PRO A 896 -10.76 13.86 0.08
CA PRO A 896 -11.84 13.52 -0.81
C PRO A 896 -11.42 14.03 -2.18
N CYS A 897 -11.75 13.26 -3.24
CA CYS A 897 -11.72 13.83 -4.58
C CYS A 897 -12.35 15.21 -4.52
N VAL A 898 -11.71 16.22 -5.10
CA VAL A 898 -12.26 17.57 -5.09
C VAL A 898 -13.51 17.54 -5.96
N THR A 899 -14.64 17.21 -5.31
CA THR A 899 -15.98 17.66 -5.62
C THR A 899 -15.96 19.17 -5.41
N THR A 900 -15.22 19.84 -6.31
CA THR A 900 -15.76 20.91 -7.13
C THR A 900 -17.22 20.57 -7.28
N SER A 901 -18.06 21.19 -6.45
CA SER A 901 -19.42 20.69 -6.23
C SER A 901 -20.19 21.15 -7.46
N VAL A 902 -20.11 20.34 -8.53
CA VAL A 902 -19.85 20.88 -9.88
C VAL A 902 -20.87 21.96 -10.19
N THR A 903 -20.40 23.21 -10.26
CA THR A 903 -21.35 24.33 -10.29
C THR A 903 -22.08 24.30 -11.62
N SER A 904 -23.40 24.50 -11.58
CA SER A 904 -24.28 24.06 -12.65
C SER A 904 -23.97 24.70 -14.00
N ILE A 905 -23.36 23.90 -14.89
CA ILE A 905 -22.77 24.38 -16.13
C ILE A 905 -23.90 24.77 -17.07
N THR A 906 -24.04 26.07 -17.32
CA THR A 906 -25.01 26.62 -18.25
C THR A 906 -24.33 26.89 -19.59
N THR A 907 -24.83 26.31 -20.68
CA THR A 907 -24.27 26.51 -22.03
C THR A 907 -24.49 27.95 -22.52
N ASN A 908 -23.84 28.32 -23.63
CA ASN A 908 -24.32 29.44 -24.43
C ASN A 908 -25.65 29.06 -25.12
N TRP A 909 -26.38 30.07 -25.61
CA TRP A 909 -27.51 29.84 -26.51
C TRP A 909 -27.00 29.38 -27.87
N GLU A 910 -27.57 28.30 -28.39
CA GLU A 910 -27.39 27.84 -29.77
C GLU A 910 -28.59 28.27 -30.60
N GLN A 911 -28.34 28.93 -31.73
CA GLN A 911 -29.38 29.53 -32.57
C GLN A 911 -29.70 28.67 -33.79
N TYR A 912 -30.97 28.28 -33.89
CA TYR A 912 -31.57 27.53 -34.98
C TYR A 912 -32.51 28.44 -35.77
N ARG A 913 -32.64 28.19 -37.07
CA ARG A 913 -33.52 28.94 -37.98
C ARG A 913 -34.35 27.99 -38.82
N GLY A 914 -35.68 28.09 -38.75
CA GLY A 914 -36.57 27.37 -39.66
C GLY A 914 -36.52 27.99 -41.05
N VAL A 915 -36.37 27.17 -42.10
CA VAL A 915 -36.22 27.64 -43.48
C VAL A 915 -37.41 27.16 -44.31
N CYS A 916 -38.47 27.97 -44.34
CA CYS A 916 -39.75 27.59 -44.93
C CYS A 916 -40.02 28.20 -46.32
N PRO A 917 -40.72 27.48 -47.23
CA PRO A 917 -41.14 28.00 -48.52
C PRO A 917 -42.02 29.26 -48.45
N PRO A 918 -42.02 30.14 -49.48
CA PRO A 918 -42.91 31.30 -49.53
C PRO A 918 -44.40 30.90 -49.43
N GLY A 919 -45.13 31.51 -48.50
CA GLY A 919 -46.52 31.17 -48.16
C GLY A 919 -46.67 30.23 -46.96
N THR A 920 -45.56 29.74 -46.41
CA THR A 920 -45.52 28.96 -45.17
C THR A 920 -44.67 29.67 -44.12
N LYS A 921 -44.88 29.36 -42.84
CA LYS A 921 -44.08 29.87 -41.72
C LYS A 921 -43.62 28.72 -40.86
N THR A 922 -42.40 28.83 -40.30
CA THR A 922 -41.84 27.89 -39.33
C THR A 922 -42.88 27.52 -38.27
N GLN A 923 -42.87 26.26 -37.85
CA GLN A 923 -43.51 25.80 -36.62
C GLN A 923 -42.59 24.77 -35.98
N TRP A 924 -42.11 25.07 -34.77
CA TRP A 924 -41.22 24.17 -34.03
C TRP A 924 -41.98 22.91 -33.56
N GLY A 925 -41.33 21.76 -33.68
CA GLY A 925 -41.89 20.44 -33.36
C GLY A 925 -41.27 19.88 -32.08
N TYR A 926 -40.82 18.63 -32.11
CA TYR A 926 -40.22 17.97 -30.95
C TYR A 926 -38.75 18.33 -30.75
N LEU A 927 -38.38 18.57 -29.49
CA LEU A 927 -37.03 18.39 -28.95
C LEU A 927 -36.92 16.96 -28.39
N ARG A 928 -35.99 16.17 -28.91
CA ARG A 928 -35.60 14.86 -28.38
C ARG A 928 -34.20 14.96 -27.78
N TYR A 929 -33.87 14.14 -26.79
CA TYR A 929 -32.52 14.12 -26.20
C TYR A 929 -32.15 12.78 -25.57
N ARG A 930 -30.84 12.55 -25.44
CA ARG A 930 -30.25 11.44 -24.68
C ARG A 930 -29.19 11.98 -23.74
N THR A 931 -29.27 11.62 -22.46
CA THR A 931 -28.36 12.09 -21.41
C THR A 931 -27.91 10.95 -20.50
N THR A 932 -26.82 11.17 -19.77
CA THR A 932 -26.49 10.42 -18.57
C THR A 932 -26.53 11.36 -17.38
N THR A 933 -27.29 11.02 -16.34
CA THR A 933 -27.40 11.77 -15.09
C THR A 933 -27.36 10.79 -13.91
N PRO A 934 -26.19 10.53 -13.30
CA PRO A 934 -26.09 9.63 -12.15
C PRO A 934 -26.82 10.21 -10.91
N GLY A 935 -27.39 9.35 -10.06
CA GLY A 935 -27.99 9.76 -8.78
C GLY A 935 -29.14 10.77 -8.93
N ASP A 936 -29.02 11.91 -8.24
CA ASP A 936 -29.96 13.04 -8.21
C ASP A 936 -29.56 14.19 -9.13
N SER A 937 -28.61 13.96 -10.06
CA SER A 937 -28.22 14.95 -11.07
C SER A 937 -29.27 15.13 -12.17
N SER A 938 -29.20 16.25 -12.90
CA SER A 938 -30.15 16.61 -13.96
C SER A 938 -29.58 17.46 -15.11
N VAL A 939 -30.28 17.51 -16.24
CA VAL A 939 -30.06 18.48 -17.33
C VAL A 939 -31.35 19.25 -17.62
N GLU A 940 -31.37 20.55 -17.35
CA GLU A 940 -32.47 21.44 -17.73
C GLU A 940 -32.26 21.99 -19.15
N PHE A 941 -33.25 21.81 -20.03
CA PHE A 941 -33.29 22.40 -21.36
C PHE A 941 -34.13 23.68 -21.34
N PHE A 942 -33.62 24.76 -21.92
CA PHE A 942 -34.28 26.06 -22.04
C PHE A 942 -34.41 26.45 -23.52
N VAL A 943 -35.53 27.08 -23.86
CA VAL A 943 -35.79 27.59 -25.22
C VAL A 943 -36.34 29.01 -25.21
N ARG A 944 -36.11 29.76 -26.28
CA ARG A 944 -36.78 31.04 -26.58
C ARG A 944 -36.83 31.25 -28.10
N ALA A 945 -37.84 31.94 -28.61
CA ALA A 945 -38.06 32.07 -30.06
C ALA A 945 -38.50 33.49 -30.46
N ALA A 946 -38.14 33.93 -31.68
CA ALA A 946 -38.47 35.26 -32.22
C ALA A 946 -38.39 35.31 -33.76
N ASP A 947 -39.10 36.25 -34.38
CA ASP A 947 -39.08 36.42 -35.84
C ASP A 947 -37.85 37.20 -36.36
N ASP A 948 -37.22 38.03 -35.52
CA ASP A 948 -35.95 38.70 -35.82
C ASP A 948 -34.88 38.23 -34.80
N PRO A 949 -33.65 37.90 -35.23
CA PRO A 949 -32.59 37.47 -34.33
C PRO A 949 -32.16 38.54 -33.31
N ALA A 950 -32.43 39.83 -33.55
CA ALA A 950 -32.18 40.89 -32.57
C ALA A 950 -33.14 40.82 -31.37
N ASP A 951 -34.39 40.40 -31.59
CA ASP A 951 -35.43 40.36 -30.57
C ASP A 951 -35.33 39.13 -29.65
N LEU A 952 -34.60 38.08 -30.06
CA LEU A 952 -34.28 36.89 -29.25
C LEU A 952 -33.72 37.27 -27.87
N ALA A 953 -32.89 38.31 -27.79
CA ALA A 953 -32.31 38.81 -26.55
C ALA A 953 -33.37 39.16 -25.49
N SER A 954 -34.55 39.63 -25.93
CA SER A 954 -35.71 39.99 -25.12
C SER A 954 -36.85 38.96 -25.12
N ALA A 955 -36.75 37.90 -25.93
CA ALA A 955 -37.77 36.86 -26.04
C ALA A 955 -37.93 36.04 -24.74
N THR A 956 -39.15 35.55 -24.50
CA THR A 956 -39.50 34.85 -23.25
C THR A 956 -38.82 33.48 -23.18
N VAL A 957 -37.98 33.28 -22.15
CA VAL A 957 -37.35 31.98 -21.88
C VAL A 957 -38.37 31.02 -21.27
N ARG A 958 -38.41 29.80 -21.81
CA ARG A 958 -39.21 28.66 -21.36
C ARG A 958 -38.28 27.52 -20.94
N THR A 959 -38.65 26.74 -19.93
CA THR A 959 -38.00 25.43 -19.69
C THR A 959 -38.73 24.39 -20.54
N ALA A 960 -37.99 23.66 -21.37
CA ALA A 960 -38.52 22.63 -22.24
C ALA A 960 -38.58 21.27 -21.53
N ALA A 961 -37.51 20.86 -20.84
CA ALA A 961 -37.47 19.62 -20.07
C ALA A 961 -36.41 19.62 -18.98
N THR A 962 -36.48 18.62 -18.09
CA THR A 962 -35.44 18.31 -17.11
C THR A 962 -35.14 16.81 -17.15
N ALA A 963 -34.04 16.41 -17.78
CA ALA A 963 -33.53 15.05 -17.77
C ALA A 963 -32.97 14.73 -16.37
N HIS A 964 -33.28 13.58 -15.76
CA HIS A 964 -32.75 13.11 -14.48
C HIS A 964 -32.94 11.60 -14.33
N ALA A 965 -32.21 10.93 -13.43
CA ALA A 965 -32.43 9.50 -13.15
C ALA A 965 -33.37 9.25 -11.97
N THR A 966 -33.42 10.17 -11.01
CA THR A 966 -34.26 10.07 -9.80
C THR A 966 -34.92 11.43 -9.49
N PRO A 967 -36.18 11.47 -9.04
CA PRO A 967 -37.04 10.36 -8.63
C PRO A 967 -37.70 9.57 -9.78
N THR A 968 -37.69 10.10 -10.99
CA THR A 968 -38.21 9.44 -12.21
C THR A 968 -37.11 9.46 -13.27
N ASP A 969 -36.93 8.39 -14.03
CA ASP A 969 -35.90 8.35 -15.06
C ASP A 969 -36.39 9.01 -16.36
N THR A 970 -35.88 10.22 -16.63
CA THR A 970 -36.07 10.99 -17.86
C THR A 970 -34.76 11.19 -18.62
N ARG A 971 -33.73 10.38 -18.36
CA ARG A 971 -32.41 10.49 -19.03
C ARG A 971 -32.47 10.38 -20.55
N ILE A 972 -33.29 9.46 -21.02
CA ILE A 972 -33.54 9.19 -22.42
C ILE A 972 -34.93 9.74 -22.72
N CYS A 973 -35.04 10.59 -23.73
CA CYS A 973 -36.26 11.30 -24.05
C CYS A 973 -36.43 11.45 -25.56
N ASP A 974 -36.81 10.33 -26.15
CA ASP A 974 -37.16 10.12 -27.56
C ASP A 974 -38.59 9.55 -27.66
N GLU A 975 -39.04 9.19 -28.86
CA GLU A 975 -40.39 8.64 -29.08
C GLU A 975 -40.56 7.19 -28.60
N THR A 976 -39.47 6.52 -28.19
CA THR A 976 -39.46 5.15 -27.66
C THR A 976 -39.41 5.10 -26.13
N SER A 977 -39.22 6.25 -25.49
CA SER A 977 -39.12 6.40 -24.04
C SER A 977 -40.47 6.09 -23.36
N ALA A 978 -40.44 5.63 -22.10
CA ALA A 978 -41.62 5.18 -21.37
C ALA A 978 -41.68 5.81 -19.96
N PRO A 979 -42.58 6.79 -19.71
CA PRO A 979 -43.54 7.38 -20.64
C PRO A 979 -42.86 8.15 -21.79
N PRO A 980 -43.50 8.26 -22.98
CA PRO A 980 -42.98 9.09 -24.07
C PRO A 980 -42.91 10.54 -23.61
N CYS A 981 -41.71 11.12 -23.63
CA CYS A 981 -41.45 12.47 -23.11
C CYS A 981 -40.90 13.45 -24.15
N ALA A 982 -40.75 13.02 -25.41
CA ALA A 982 -40.34 13.87 -26.53
C ALA A 982 -41.09 15.21 -26.50
N VAL A 983 -40.33 16.30 -26.44
CA VAL A 983 -40.80 17.56 -25.87
C VAL A 983 -41.43 18.42 -26.95
N ASP A 984 -42.74 18.62 -26.91
CA ASP A 984 -43.42 19.46 -27.90
C ASP A 984 -43.07 20.94 -27.70
N LEU A 985 -42.24 21.48 -28.60
CA LEU A 985 -41.84 22.89 -28.56
C LEU A 985 -42.99 23.81 -28.93
N PHE A 986 -44.05 23.33 -29.57
CA PHE A 986 -45.25 24.12 -29.82
C PHE A 986 -45.94 24.49 -28.50
N ASP A 987 -46.15 23.49 -27.64
CA ASP A 987 -46.75 23.67 -26.31
C ASP A 987 -45.82 24.44 -25.36
N VAL A 988 -44.51 24.12 -25.35
CA VAL A 988 -43.52 24.81 -24.50
C VAL A 988 -43.41 26.30 -24.84
N LEU A 989 -43.51 26.67 -26.12
CA LEU A 989 -43.52 28.07 -26.57
C LEU A 989 -44.88 28.76 -26.36
N GLN A 990 -45.90 28.06 -25.87
CA GLN A 990 -47.28 28.54 -25.66
C GLN A 990 -48.06 28.81 -26.96
N GLU A 991 -47.97 27.90 -27.92
CA GLU A 991 -48.68 27.94 -29.19
C GLU A 991 -48.40 29.24 -29.98
N LEU A 992 -49.44 29.95 -30.44
CA LEU A 992 -49.31 31.13 -31.29
C LEU A 992 -49.20 32.43 -30.45
N PRO A 993 -48.29 33.37 -30.80
CA PRO A 993 -47.48 33.38 -32.02
C PRO A 993 -46.09 32.71 -31.88
N ASP A 994 -45.57 32.58 -30.66
CA ASP A 994 -44.15 32.30 -30.38
C ASP A 994 -43.66 30.99 -31.02
N ALA A 995 -44.48 29.92 -31.03
CA ALA A 995 -44.13 28.63 -31.64
C ALA A 995 -44.00 28.67 -33.18
N ARG A 996 -44.50 29.72 -33.84
CA ARG A 996 -44.41 29.92 -35.29
C ARG A 996 -43.46 31.04 -35.69
N THR A 997 -42.43 31.29 -34.90
CA THR A 997 -41.39 32.29 -35.18
C THR A 997 -40.19 31.71 -35.93
N GLU A 998 -39.51 32.54 -36.73
CA GLU A 998 -38.46 32.09 -37.65
C GLU A 998 -37.21 31.50 -36.95
N TYR A 999 -36.84 32.02 -35.77
CA TYR A 999 -35.65 31.62 -35.02
C TYR A 999 -36.01 31.03 -33.66
N LEU A 1000 -35.27 30.00 -33.27
CA LEU A 1000 -35.29 29.37 -31.95
C LEU A 1000 -33.87 29.39 -31.39
N GLU A 1001 -33.71 29.75 -30.13
CA GLU A 1001 -32.48 29.48 -29.39
C GLU A 1001 -32.72 28.42 -28.33
N VAL A 1002 -31.77 27.49 -28.18
CA VAL A 1002 -31.77 26.44 -27.16
C VAL A 1002 -30.53 26.57 -26.29
N ARG A 1003 -30.66 26.29 -24.99
CA ARG A 1003 -29.58 26.33 -24.00
C ARG A 1003 -29.80 25.27 -22.94
N MET A 1004 -28.74 24.67 -22.43
CA MET A 1004 -28.82 23.63 -21.41
C MET A 1004 -28.20 24.11 -20.09
N ARG A 1005 -28.66 23.56 -18.96
CA ARG A 1005 -27.95 23.62 -17.68
C ARG A 1005 -27.76 22.21 -17.13
N LEU A 1006 -26.50 21.82 -16.96
CA LEU A 1006 -26.11 20.54 -16.39
C LEU A 1006 -25.93 20.73 -14.87
N ASN A 1007 -26.83 20.15 -14.08
CA ASN A 1007 -26.83 20.17 -12.62
C ASN A 1007 -26.32 18.80 -12.12
N PRO A 1008 -25.26 18.69 -11.31
CA PRO A 1008 -24.73 17.41 -10.83
C PRO A 1008 -25.44 16.95 -9.55
N THR A 1009 -24.96 15.86 -8.95
CA THR A 1009 -25.54 15.30 -7.72
C THR A 1009 -25.38 16.25 -6.53
N SER A 1010 -26.24 16.12 -5.51
CA SER A 1010 -26.10 16.89 -4.27
C SER A 1010 -24.82 16.58 -3.48
N SER A 1011 -24.17 15.44 -3.74
CA SER A 1011 -22.83 15.10 -3.27
C SER A 1011 -21.68 15.77 -4.04
N GLY A 1012 -21.98 16.51 -5.11
CA GLY A 1012 -20.99 17.17 -5.98
C GLY A 1012 -20.27 16.25 -6.96
N GLY A 1013 -20.78 15.04 -7.18
CA GLY A 1013 -20.19 14.04 -8.09
C GLY A 1013 -20.37 14.40 -9.57
N GLY A 1014 -19.33 14.13 -10.37
CA GLY A 1014 -19.35 14.25 -11.82
C GLY A 1014 -20.09 13.10 -12.52
N GLY A 1015 -20.38 13.28 -13.82
CA GLY A 1015 -21.00 12.25 -14.66
C GLY A 1015 -22.22 12.70 -15.47
N VAL A 1016 -22.63 13.97 -15.34
CA VAL A 1016 -23.68 14.55 -16.19
C VAL A 1016 -23.16 14.73 -17.61
N GLN A 1017 -23.86 14.13 -18.59
CA GLN A 1017 -23.55 14.25 -20.01
C GLN A 1017 -24.82 14.41 -20.82
N VAL A 1018 -24.77 15.22 -21.88
CA VAL A 1018 -25.71 15.15 -22.99
C VAL A 1018 -25.01 14.37 -24.10
N GLN A 1019 -25.59 13.24 -24.48
CA GLN A 1019 -25.04 12.32 -25.47
C GLN A 1019 -25.52 12.68 -26.88
N ASP A 1020 -26.77 13.13 -27.00
CA ASP A 1020 -27.40 13.51 -28.26
C ASP A 1020 -28.61 14.45 -28.01
N TRP A 1021 -28.97 15.29 -28.98
CA TRP A 1021 -30.23 16.02 -29.02
C TRP A 1021 -30.66 16.38 -30.45
N GLU A 1022 -31.95 16.32 -30.71
CA GLU A 1022 -32.56 16.61 -32.01
C GLU A 1022 -33.66 17.66 -31.84
N ILE A 1023 -33.75 18.61 -32.77
CA ILE A 1023 -34.85 19.58 -32.86
C ILE A 1023 -35.49 19.45 -34.24
N THR A 1024 -36.80 19.17 -34.24
CA THR A 1024 -37.59 19.12 -35.48
C THR A 1024 -38.39 20.41 -35.67
N TYR A 1025 -38.69 20.75 -36.92
CA TYR A 1025 -39.63 21.82 -37.28
C TYR A 1025 -40.39 21.45 -38.55
N SER A 1026 -41.51 22.14 -38.77
CA SER A 1026 -42.35 22.02 -39.95
C SER A 1026 -42.64 23.39 -40.55
N CYS A 1027 -43.23 23.40 -41.75
CA CYS A 1027 -43.58 24.61 -42.49
C CYS A 1027 -45.05 24.61 -42.91
N PRO A 1028 -46.01 24.71 -41.96
CA PRO A 1028 -47.42 24.89 -42.29
C PRO A 1028 -47.68 26.22 -43.00
N ASP A 1029 -48.77 26.27 -43.76
CA ASP A 1029 -49.22 27.48 -44.47
C ASP A 1029 -49.48 28.66 -43.50
N THR A 1030 -49.38 29.88 -44.02
CA THR A 1030 -49.88 31.09 -43.34
C THR A 1030 -51.33 31.33 -43.75
N GLU A 1031 -52.28 31.00 -42.86
CA GLU A 1031 -53.63 31.57 -42.88
C GLU A 1031 -53.62 33.06 -42.45
#